data_AF-A0A132AGQ4-F1
#
_entry.id   AF-A0A132AGQ4-F1
#
_cell.length_a   1.000
_cell.length_b   1.000
_cell.length_c   1.000
_cell.angle_alpha   90.00
_cell.angle_beta   90.00
_cell.angle_gamma   90.00
#
_symmetry.space_group_name_H-M   'P 1'
#
loop_
_entity.id
_entity.type
_entity.pdbx_description
1 polymer ?
#
loop_
_entity_poly.entity_id
_entity_poly.type
_entity_poly.pdbx_seq_one_letter_code
_entity_poly.pdbx_strand_id
1 'polypeptide(L)'
;MTNLLQASRILARNVLPSSTSKLSVRFTSNQCRSSSLIALHHKNNNFLHNRQFIFSSIRRWKSEQVKGYVIGIDLGTTNSCVAVMEGKTPKVIENAEGSRTTPSVVAFTKDGERLAGMPAKRQAVTNAANTFYATKRLIGRRFDDAEVQKDMKIVSYKIVKASNGDAWVEAHGKMYSPSQIGAFILMKMKETAESYLNQSVKNAVITVPAYFNDSQRQATKDAGQIAGLNVLRVINEPTAAAIAYGMDKSEDKIVAVYDLGGGTFDISILEIQKGVFEVKSTNGDTFLGGEDFDNALVNYLASEFKKDQGVDVTKDIMAMQRLKEAAEKAKIELSSSLQTDINLPYLTMDAAGPKHMNLKLTRSKFESLVADLIKRTIEPCKKAISDAEVSKSDIKEVILVGGMTRMPKVQEIVQEVFGRPPSKSVNPDEAVAVGAAVQGGVLSGNVTEILLLDVTPLSLGIETLGGVMTKLINRNTTIPTKKSQVFSTAADGQTQVEIKVYQGEREMASNNKLLGQFSLIGIPPAPRGVPQIEVTFDIDANGIVNVSARDKGTGKEQQIVIQSSGGLSKDDIENMIKAAEKFAEEDRKKRELVETVNQAEGIIHDTESKMEEFKDQLPSEEYEKLKEKIAKTREILANKDNETPEKIKETCNDLQQSSLKLFEMAYKKMAAERESASSSSSSSASSDQQSSHEEETKKEEKN
;
A
#
# COMPACT_ATOMS: atom_id res chain seq x y z
N MET A 1 14.24 -3.91 -54.87
CA MET A 1 14.16 -2.56 -55.46
C MET A 1 13.55 -1.65 -54.38
N THR A 2 14.32 -0.80 -53.70
CA THR A 2 14.86 0.54 -54.07
C THR A 2 13.99 1.64 -53.46
N ASN A 3 14.60 2.56 -52.73
CA ASN A 3 13.95 3.63 -51.95
C ASN A 3 13.70 4.92 -52.77
N LEU A 4 13.12 5.90 -52.05
CA LEU A 4 13.17 7.36 -52.24
C LEU A 4 12.05 8.03 -53.05
N LEU A 5 11.44 9.02 -52.40
CA LEU A 5 10.85 10.20 -53.00
C LEU A 5 11.61 11.43 -52.45
N GLN A 6 11.78 12.46 -53.28
CA GLN A 6 12.75 13.54 -53.07
C GLN A 6 12.16 14.76 -52.35
N ALA A 7 13.04 15.70 -51.96
CA ALA A 7 12.69 17.00 -51.41
C ALA A 7 13.28 18.16 -52.23
N SER A 8 12.66 19.35 -52.07
CA SER A 8 13.25 20.71 -52.22
C SER A 8 12.91 21.60 -53.44
N ARG A 9 12.19 22.68 -53.12
CA ARG A 9 12.44 24.11 -53.46
C ARG A 9 12.23 24.66 -54.89
N ILE A 10 11.62 25.87 -54.94
CA ILE A 10 12.05 26.99 -55.80
C ILE A 10 11.85 28.34 -55.05
N LEU A 11 12.17 29.51 -55.63
CA LEU A 11 12.70 30.67 -54.87
C LEU A 11 12.28 32.08 -55.37
N ALA A 12 11.48 32.85 -54.60
CA ALA A 12 11.25 34.30 -54.80
C ALA A 12 10.60 35.02 -53.58
N ARG A 13 10.74 36.33 -53.32
CA ARG A 13 11.88 37.29 -53.40
C ARG A 13 11.46 38.67 -52.80
N ASN A 14 12.45 39.51 -52.43
CA ASN A 14 12.39 40.96 -52.03
C ASN A 14 12.28 41.26 -50.51
N VAL A 15 12.91 42.31 -49.94
CA VAL A 15 14.07 43.17 -50.33
C VAL A 15 14.74 43.72 -49.03
N LEU A 16 16.03 44.09 -49.09
CA LEU A 16 16.91 44.63 -48.01
C LEU A 16 16.57 46.10 -47.60
N PRO A 17 17.16 46.72 -46.53
CA PRO A 17 18.36 46.39 -45.72
C PRO A 17 18.01 46.10 -44.21
N SER A 18 18.70 46.41 -43.09
CA SER A 18 19.77 47.39 -42.68
C SER A 18 20.56 46.95 -41.41
N SER A 19 21.53 47.79 -41.00
CA SER A 19 22.44 47.70 -39.82
C SER A 19 22.12 48.80 -38.76
N THR A 20 22.73 48.95 -37.58
CA THR A 20 24.01 48.50 -36.97
C THR A 20 23.89 48.14 -35.46
N SER A 21 24.94 47.54 -34.90
CA SER A 21 25.10 47.20 -33.47
C SER A 21 25.81 48.29 -32.63
N LYS A 22 25.65 48.21 -31.29
CA LYS A 22 26.76 48.26 -30.30
C LYS A 22 26.32 47.85 -28.89
N LEU A 23 27.29 47.64 -27.99
CA LEU A 23 27.18 46.96 -26.69
C LEU A 23 27.93 47.74 -25.58
N SER A 24 27.68 47.41 -24.30
CA SER A 24 28.35 47.95 -23.09
C SER A 24 27.85 49.37 -22.68
N VAL A 25 27.87 49.83 -21.42
CA VAL A 25 28.68 49.47 -20.22
C VAL A 25 27.82 49.41 -18.93
N ARG A 26 28.33 48.79 -17.86
CA ARG A 26 27.76 48.76 -16.48
C ARG A 26 27.71 50.15 -15.81
N PHE A 27 26.85 50.33 -14.80
CA PHE A 27 27.25 50.64 -13.40
C PHE A 27 26.08 50.44 -12.40
N THR A 28 26.23 50.82 -11.12
CA THR A 28 25.54 50.17 -9.97
C THR A 28 24.81 51.11 -9.00
N SER A 29 24.01 50.49 -8.11
CA SER A 29 23.69 50.87 -6.71
C SER A 29 22.78 52.08 -6.39
N ASN A 30 21.79 51.83 -5.51
CA ASN A 30 21.28 52.58 -4.32
C ASN A 30 21.39 54.14 -4.27
N GLN A 31 20.49 54.91 -3.62
CA GLN A 31 19.84 54.68 -2.31
C GLN A 31 18.74 55.75 -2.01
N CYS A 32 17.87 55.50 -1.00
CA CYS A 32 16.97 56.48 -0.32
C CYS A 32 15.80 57.11 -1.15
N ARG A 33 14.56 57.27 -0.63
CA ARG A 33 14.01 58.11 0.49
C ARG A 33 14.10 59.62 0.18
N SER A 34 13.08 60.48 0.39
CA SER A 34 11.71 60.30 0.96
C SER A 34 10.84 61.56 0.77
N SER A 35 9.50 61.45 0.99
CA SER A 35 8.54 62.57 1.25
C SER A 35 8.17 63.45 0.04
N SER A 36 7.02 64.15 -0.05
CA SER A 36 5.70 64.10 0.63
C SER A 36 4.67 65.00 -0.12
N LEU A 37 3.40 65.07 0.37
CA LEU A 37 2.33 66.10 0.16
C LEU A 37 1.08 65.74 -0.71
N ILE A 38 -0.10 65.90 -0.08
CA ILE A 38 -1.34 66.60 -0.54
C ILE A 38 -1.85 66.29 -1.98
N ALA A 39 -2.90 65.49 -2.21
CA ALA A 39 -4.35 65.78 -2.10
C ALA A 39 -4.85 66.92 -3.05
N LEU A 40 -5.94 66.80 -3.83
CA LEU A 40 -7.33 66.55 -3.42
C LEU A 40 -8.22 65.96 -4.57
N HIS A 41 -9.34 65.33 -4.17
CA HIS A 41 -10.66 65.23 -4.84
C HIS A 41 -10.93 64.45 -6.16
N HIS A 42 -11.95 63.58 -6.00
CA HIS A 42 -13.10 63.25 -6.88
C HIS A 42 -13.04 62.20 -8.01
N LYS A 43 -13.64 61.04 -7.66
CA LYS A 43 -14.66 60.26 -8.42
C LYS A 43 -14.43 60.05 -9.94
N ASN A 44 -13.81 58.91 -10.28
CA ASN A 44 -14.54 57.74 -10.81
C ASN A 44 -13.57 56.57 -11.10
N ASN A 45 -13.83 55.38 -10.53
CA ASN A 45 -13.50 54.05 -11.08
C ASN A 45 -13.79 52.92 -10.05
N ASN A 46 -15.06 52.58 -9.85
CA ASN A 46 -15.47 51.42 -9.04
C ASN A 46 -15.42 50.09 -9.84
N PHE A 47 -14.33 49.84 -10.57
CA PHE A 47 -14.10 48.58 -11.28
C PHE A 47 -12.58 48.36 -11.49
N LEU A 48 -11.89 47.76 -10.51
CA LEU A 48 -10.60 47.03 -10.66
C LEU A 48 -9.97 46.55 -9.33
N HIS A 49 -10.27 47.20 -8.20
CA HIS A 49 -9.43 47.06 -6.99
C HIS A 49 -9.58 45.78 -6.16
N ASN A 50 -10.52 44.88 -6.49
CA ASN A 50 -10.87 43.74 -5.62
C ASN A 50 -10.05 42.44 -5.89
N ARG A 51 -8.89 42.54 -6.56
CA ARG A 51 -8.03 41.37 -6.89
C ARG A 51 -6.70 41.26 -6.13
N GLN A 52 -6.31 42.26 -5.34
CA GLN A 52 -5.03 42.23 -4.59
C GLN A 52 -5.16 41.92 -3.09
N PHE A 53 -6.36 42.02 -2.49
CA PHE A 53 -6.55 41.78 -1.05
C PHE A 53 -6.65 40.31 -0.62
N ILE A 54 -6.76 39.36 -1.56
CA ILE A 54 -6.84 37.93 -1.26
C ILE A 54 -5.43 37.30 -1.07
N PHE A 55 -4.39 37.91 -1.64
CA PHE A 55 -3.03 37.34 -1.68
C PHE A 55 -2.14 37.62 -0.46
N SER A 56 -2.58 38.40 0.53
CA SER A 56 -1.75 38.86 1.65
C SER A 56 -2.13 38.32 3.03
N SER A 57 -3.35 37.78 3.21
CA SER A 57 -3.86 37.35 4.52
C SER A 57 -3.72 35.86 4.82
N ILE A 58 -3.46 35.01 3.81
CA ILE A 58 -3.03 33.63 4.06
C ILE A 58 -1.57 33.66 4.51
N ARG A 59 -1.34 33.83 5.81
CA ARG A 59 -0.06 33.44 6.44
C ARG A 59 0.09 31.93 6.27
N ARG A 60 0.70 31.55 5.14
CA ARG A 60 1.12 30.19 4.79
C ARG A 60 1.73 29.54 6.02
N TRP A 61 1.01 28.59 6.61
CA TRP A 61 1.58 27.67 7.59
C TRP A 61 2.70 26.92 6.86
N LYS A 62 3.93 27.39 7.04
CA LYS A 62 5.10 26.57 6.75
C LYS A 62 5.09 25.46 7.79
N SER A 63 4.50 24.33 7.44
CA SER A 63 4.99 23.05 7.96
C SER A 63 6.51 23.01 7.77
N GLU A 64 7.20 22.30 8.65
CA GLU A 64 8.59 21.96 8.37
C GLU A 64 8.62 21.22 7.02
N GLN A 65 9.47 21.67 6.11
CA GLN A 65 9.56 21.06 4.79
C GLN A 65 9.96 19.60 4.96
N VAL A 66 9.11 18.68 4.46
CA VAL A 66 9.26 17.24 4.67
C VAL A 66 10.65 16.79 4.21
N LYS A 67 11.42 16.20 5.13
CA LYS A 67 12.80 15.75 4.88
C LYS A 67 12.82 14.25 4.59
N GLY A 68 13.63 13.88 3.60
CA GLY A 68 13.73 12.50 3.11
C GLY A 68 12.59 12.12 2.17
N TYR A 69 12.61 10.88 1.68
CA TYR A 69 11.57 10.36 0.80
C TYR A 69 10.21 10.28 1.51
N VAL A 70 9.15 10.39 0.70
CA VAL A 70 7.76 10.05 1.04
C VAL A 70 7.35 8.92 0.11
N ILE A 71 7.00 7.77 0.67
CA ILE A 71 6.56 6.61 -0.12
C ILE A 71 5.03 6.55 -0.16
N GLY A 72 4.48 6.14 -1.31
CA GLY A 72 3.08 5.80 -1.44
C GLY A 72 2.89 4.31 -1.17
N ILE A 73 2.07 3.96 -0.18
CA ILE A 73 1.73 2.56 0.11
C ILE A 73 0.24 2.36 -0.11
N ASP A 74 -0.09 1.47 -1.04
CA ASP A 74 -1.39 0.82 -1.04
C ASP A 74 -1.40 -0.35 -0.05
N LEU A 75 -2.21 -0.23 1.01
CA LEU A 75 -2.39 -1.27 2.02
C LEU A 75 -3.68 -2.03 1.75
N GLY A 76 -3.76 -2.79 0.65
CA GLY A 76 -4.97 -3.50 0.25
C GLY A 76 -5.31 -4.74 1.10
N THR A 77 -6.55 -5.23 1.00
CA THR A 77 -7.07 -6.34 1.82
C THR A 77 -6.37 -7.69 1.55
N THR A 78 -6.04 -7.96 0.29
CA THR A 78 -5.45 -9.24 -0.15
C THR A 78 -4.00 -9.10 -0.60
N ASN A 79 -3.65 -7.97 -1.22
CA ASN A 79 -2.29 -7.58 -1.59
C ASN A 79 -2.06 -6.11 -1.20
N SER A 80 -0.80 -5.74 -0.99
CA SER A 80 -0.30 -4.38 -0.79
C SER A 80 0.76 -4.05 -1.84
N CYS A 81 0.92 -2.78 -2.17
CA CYS A 81 1.81 -2.28 -3.21
C CYS A 81 2.52 -1.01 -2.73
N VAL A 82 3.79 -0.80 -3.10
CA VAL A 82 4.57 0.38 -2.70
C VAL A 82 5.21 1.07 -3.89
N ALA A 83 5.13 2.40 -3.90
CA ALA A 83 5.67 3.26 -4.94
C ALA A 83 6.43 4.46 -4.38
N VAL A 84 7.34 5.00 -5.19
CA VAL A 84 8.19 6.17 -4.88
C VAL A 84 8.14 7.18 -6.02
N MET A 85 8.56 8.42 -5.77
CA MET A 85 8.74 9.44 -6.81
C MET A 85 10.21 9.54 -7.25
N GLU A 86 10.51 9.08 -8.46
CA GLU A 86 11.80 9.31 -9.13
C GLU A 86 11.73 10.66 -9.86
N GLY A 87 12.04 11.74 -9.12
CA GLY A 87 11.91 13.11 -9.61
C GLY A 87 10.44 13.50 -9.81
N LYS A 88 9.99 13.56 -11.07
CA LYS A 88 8.58 13.76 -11.45
C LYS A 88 7.82 12.46 -11.75
N THR A 89 8.48 11.31 -11.88
CA THR A 89 7.86 10.06 -12.32
C THR A 89 7.56 9.14 -11.13
N PRO A 90 6.31 8.69 -10.91
CA PRO A 90 6.00 7.68 -9.92
C PRO A 90 6.42 6.28 -10.40
N LYS A 91 6.90 5.44 -9.47
CA LYS A 91 7.39 4.09 -9.77
C LYS A 91 7.04 3.11 -8.67
N VAL A 92 6.28 2.07 -9.01
CA VAL A 92 6.05 0.90 -8.14
C VAL A 92 7.30 0.03 -8.09
N ILE A 93 7.65 -0.38 -6.87
CA ILE A 93 8.88 -1.10 -6.50
C ILE A 93 8.58 -2.59 -6.32
N GLU A 94 9.55 -3.44 -6.71
CA GLU A 94 9.49 -4.89 -6.52
C GLU A 94 10.01 -5.29 -5.14
N ASN A 95 9.30 -6.20 -4.48
CA ASN A 95 9.73 -6.78 -3.21
C ASN A 95 10.93 -7.73 -3.38
N ALA A 96 11.49 -8.19 -2.26
CA ALA A 96 12.58 -9.17 -2.24
C ALA A 96 12.23 -10.52 -2.92
N GLU A 97 10.94 -10.79 -3.16
CA GLU A 97 10.45 -11.94 -3.92
C GLU A 97 10.21 -11.64 -5.43
N GLY A 98 10.74 -10.53 -5.94
CA GLY A 98 10.63 -10.15 -7.37
C GLY A 98 9.22 -9.78 -7.82
N SER A 99 8.33 -9.43 -6.89
CA SER A 99 6.91 -9.17 -7.14
C SER A 99 6.55 -7.71 -6.86
N ARG A 100 5.83 -7.09 -7.80
CA ARG A 100 5.36 -5.68 -7.73
C ARG A 100 4.26 -5.45 -6.69
N THR A 101 3.62 -6.54 -6.23
CA THR A 101 2.68 -6.54 -5.12
C THR A 101 3.05 -7.64 -4.12
N THR A 102 2.67 -7.45 -2.86
CA THR A 102 2.96 -8.36 -1.75
C THR A 102 1.66 -8.82 -1.09
N PRO A 103 1.41 -10.12 -0.86
CA PRO A 103 0.22 -10.57 -0.16
C PRO A 103 0.07 -9.92 1.22
N SER A 104 -1.14 -9.43 1.54
CA SER A 104 -1.48 -8.85 2.85
C SER A 104 -1.74 -9.97 3.88
N VAL A 105 -0.74 -10.82 4.05
CA VAL A 105 -0.77 -12.03 4.87
C VAL A 105 0.41 -12.01 5.85
N VAL A 106 0.12 -12.29 7.12
CA VAL A 106 1.10 -12.42 8.21
C VAL A 106 0.92 -13.78 8.86
N ALA A 107 2.00 -14.44 9.26
CA ALA A 107 1.93 -15.69 10.02
C ALA A 107 2.91 -15.70 11.19
N PHE A 108 2.56 -16.45 12.24
CA PHE A 108 3.44 -16.74 13.36
C PHE A 108 3.77 -18.23 13.41
N THR A 109 5.05 -18.57 13.26
CA THR A 109 5.53 -19.96 13.37
C THR A 109 5.46 -20.45 14.81
N LYS A 110 5.63 -21.76 15.03
CA LYS A 110 5.66 -22.34 16.39
C LYS A 110 6.84 -21.81 17.21
N ASP A 111 7.92 -21.46 16.52
CA ASP A 111 9.20 -20.98 17.05
C ASP A 111 9.22 -19.46 17.22
N GLY A 112 8.04 -18.82 17.20
CA GLY A 112 7.84 -17.39 17.42
C GLY A 112 8.24 -16.47 16.26
N GLU A 113 8.62 -17.01 15.10
CA GLU A 113 8.99 -16.21 13.93
C GLU A 113 7.77 -15.52 13.30
N ARG A 114 7.96 -14.27 12.87
CA ARG A 114 6.98 -13.45 12.17
C ARG A 114 7.24 -13.49 10.66
N LEU A 115 6.38 -14.15 9.91
CA LEU A 115 6.42 -14.15 8.44
C LEU A 115 5.45 -13.12 7.87
N ALA A 116 5.83 -12.42 6.80
CA ALA A 116 4.98 -11.44 6.10
C ALA A 116 5.11 -11.54 4.57
N GLY A 117 3.99 -11.44 3.87
CA GLY A 117 3.95 -11.52 2.41
C GLY A 117 3.92 -12.95 1.86
N MET A 118 4.66 -13.19 0.79
CA MET A 118 4.69 -14.49 0.10
C MET A 118 5.11 -15.67 1.01
N PRO A 119 6.10 -15.56 1.92
CA PRO A 119 6.43 -16.63 2.87
C PRO A 119 5.25 -17.00 3.76
N ALA A 120 4.50 -16.02 4.27
CA ALA A 120 3.31 -16.26 5.09
C ALA A 120 2.19 -16.93 4.28
N LYS A 121 1.93 -16.49 3.04
CA LYS A 121 0.92 -17.14 2.18
C LYS A 121 1.30 -18.59 1.84
N ARG A 122 2.58 -18.90 1.60
CA ARG A 122 3.07 -20.26 1.27
C ARG A 122 2.84 -21.29 2.39
N GLN A 123 2.96 -20.91 3.66
CA GLN A 123 2.76 -21.83 4.80
C GLN A 123 1.33 -21.87 5.34
N ALA A 124 0.38 -21.17 4.71
CA ALA A 124 -0.98 -21.03 5.22
C ALA A 124 -1.69 -22.38 5.42
N VAL A 125 -1.54 -23.33 4.48
CA VAL A 125 -2.10 -24.69 4.56
C VAL A 125 -1.76 -25.41 5.86
N THR A 126 -0.51 -25.33 6.32
CA THR A 126 0.00 -26.08 7.48
C THR A 126 -0.08 -25.30 8.80
N ASN A 127 -0.46 -24.02 8.77
CA ASN A 127 -0.52 -23.14 9.94
C ASN A 127 -1.74 -22.18 9.91
N ALA A 128 -2.86 -22.64 9.35
CA ALA A 128 -4.03 -21.80 9.02
C ALA A 128 -4.64 -21.05 10.22
N ALA A 129 -4.45 -21.55 11.45
CA ALA A 129 -4.92 -20.93 12.69
C ALA A 129 -4.08 -19.73 13.14
N ASN A 130 -2.79 -19.70 12.83
CA ASN A 130 -1.85 -18.61 13.18
C ASN A 130 -1.42 -17.81 11.93
N THR A 131 -2.17 -17.93 10.84
CA THR A 131 -1.94 -17.22 9.57
C THR A 131 -3.10 -16.26 9.31
N PHE A 132 -2.82 -14.97 9.46
CA PHE A 132 -3.78 -13.88 9.33
C PHE A 132 -3.79 -13.32 7.91
N TYR A 133 -4.97 -13.26 7.31
CA TYR A 133 -5.25 -12.67 6.00
C TYR A 133 -6.54 -11.84 6.06
N ALA A 134 -6.73 -10.94 5.09
CA ALA A 134 -7.91 -10.07 4.96
C ALA A 134 -8.23 -9.22 6.21
N THR A 135 -7.27 -9.01 7.12
CA THR A 135 -7.46 -8.30 8.41
C THR A 135 -7.86 -6.84 8.26
N LYS A 136 -7.71 -6.23 7.07
CA LYS A 136 -8.31 -4.94 6.70
C LYS A 136 -9.85 -4.95 6.76
N ARG A 137 -10.52 -6.11 6.73
CA ARG A 137 -11.95 -6.25 7.03
C ARG A 137 -12.27 -6.04 8.52
N LEU A 138 -11.30 -6.27 9.41
CA LEU A 138 -11.43 -6.14 10.88
C LEU A 138 -10.92 -4.80 11.43
N ILE A 139 -10.03 -4.11 10.71
CA ILE A 139 -9.42 -2.85 11.19
C ILE A 139 -10.49 -1.79 11.47
N GLY A 140 -10.43 -1.19 12.67
CA GLY A 140 -11.41 -0.22 13.15
C GLY A 140 -12.83 -0.77 13.41
N ARG A 141 -13.04 -2.09 13.48
CA ARG A 141 -14.33 -2.71 13.84
C ARG A 141 -14.35 -3.24 15.27
N ARG A 142 -15.54 -3.23 15.88
CA ARG A 142 -15.79 -3.84 17.20
C ARG A 142 -16.06 -5.34 17.06
N PHE A 143 -15.74 -6.11 18.09
CA PHE A 143 -15.98 -7.56 18.10
C PHE A 143 -17.46 -7.91 17.88
N ASP A 144 -18.36 -7.07 18.40
CA ASP A 144 -19.81 -7.26 18.30
C ASP A 144 -20.42 -6.73 16.97
N ASP A 145 -19.63 -6.09 16.08
CA ASP A 145 -20.13 -5.60 14.79
C ASP A 145 -20.56 -6.79 13.90
N ALA A 146 -21.70 -6.68 13.21
CA ALA A 146 -22.34 -7.78 12.49
C ALA A 146 -21.46 -8.38 11.38
N GLU A 147 -20.62 -7.56 10.76
CA GLU A 147 -19.60 -7.97 9.79
C GLU A 147 -18.57 -8.91 10.42
N VAL A 148 -18.05 -8.56 11.61
CA VAL A 148 -17.08 -9.40 12.34
C VAL A 148 -17.73 -10.72 12.75
N GLN A 149 -18.98 -10.68 13.22
CA GLN A 149 -19.77 -11.88 13.56
C GLN A 149 -20.15 -12.75 12.33
N LYS A 150 -19.96 -12.27 11.10
CA LYS A 150 -19.99 -13.07 9.87
C LYS A 150 -18.61 -13.66 9.57
N ASP A 151 -17.55 -12.85 9.49
CA ASP A 151 -16.20 -13.33 9.14
C ASP A 151 -15.66 -14.34 10.17
N MET A 152 -16.04 -14.22 11.45
CA MET A 152 -15.75 -15.20 12.52
C MET A 152 -16.18 -16.65 12.22
N LYS A 153 -17.09 -16.87 11.26
CA LYS A 153 -17.60 -18.19 10.85
C LYS A 153 -16.94 -18.70 9.57
N ILE A 154 -15.97 -17.96 9.04
CA ILE A 154 -15.42 -18.11 7.69
C ILE A 154 -13.88 -18.17 7.73
N VAL A 155 -13.25 -17.34 8.56
CA VAL A 155 -11.77 -17.33 8.68
C VAL A 155 -11.25 -18.54 9.44
N SER A 156 -10.03 -18.97 9.08
CA SER A 156 -9.34 -20.10 9.70
C SER A 156 -8.67 -19.77 11.05
N TYR A 157 -8.51 -18.49 11.36
CA TYR A 157 -7.83 -17.96 12.55
C TYR A 157 -8.82 -17.45 13.61
N LYS A 158 -8.37 -17.40 14.87
CA LYS A 158 -9.22 -16.98 15.99
C LYS A 158 -9.33 -15.46 16.06
N ILE A 159 -10.56 -14.94 15.91
CA ILE A 159 -10.91 -13.55 16.25
C ILE A 159 -11.36 -13.52 17.72
N VAL A 160 -10.90 -12.52 18.47
CA VAL A 160 -11.11 -12.36 19.92
C VAL A 160 -11.53 -10.95 20.28
N LYS A 161 -12.21 -10.80 21.42
CA LYS A 161 -12.66 -9.51 21.95
C LYS A 161 -11.58 -8.89 22.82
N ALA A 162 -11.06 -7.73 22.42
CA ALA A 162 -10.13 -6.96 23.24
C ALA A 162 -10.81 -6.34 24.47
N SER A 163 -10.01 -5.84 25.42
CA SER A 163 -10.50 -5.18 26.65
C SER A 163 -11.35 -3.94 26.40
N ASN A 164 -11.10 -3.22 25.30
CA ASN A 164 -11.90 -2.08 24.82
C ASN A 164 -13.12 -2.50 23.98
N GLY A 165 -13.31 -3.80 23.72
CA GLY A 165 -14.38 -4.38 22.90
C GLY A 165 -14.08 -4.47 21.39
N ASP A 166 -12.88 -4.14 20.94
CA ASP A 166 -12.50 -4.22 19.53
C ASP A 166 -12.27 -5.66 19.04
N ALA A 167 -12.36 -5.86 17.72
CA ALA A 167 -12.07 -7.13 17.07
C ALA A 167 -10.55 -7.31 16.88
N TRP A 168 -9.93 -8.16 17.70
CA TRP A 168 -8.51 -8.52 17.61
C TRP A 168 -8.35 -9.96 17.12
N VAL A 169 -7.12 -10.39 16.83
CA VAL A 169 -6.80 -11.78 16.43
C VAL A 169 -5.83 -12.42 17.41
N GLU A 170 -5.81 -13.75 17.49
CA GLU A 170 -4.94 -14.51 18.41
C GLU A 170 -4.12 -15.57 17.67
N ALA A 171 -2.82 -15.63 17.95
CA ALA A 171 -1.90 -16.68 17.52
C ALA A 171 -1.09 -17.17 18.72
N HIS A 172 -0.95 -18.49 18.88
CA HIS A 172 -0.25 -19.14 20.01
C HIS A 172 -0.60 -18.57 21.40
N GLY A 173 -1.87 -18.21 21.62
CA GLY A 173 -2.36 -17.62 22.88
C GLY A 173 -2.04 -16.13 23.09
N LYS A 174 -1.33 -15.49 22.15
CA LYS A 174 -1.05 -14.05 22.17
C LYS A 174 -2.01 -13.29 21.26
N MET A 175 -2.60 -12.22 21.77
CA MET A 175 -3.50 -11.34 21.02
C MET A 175 -2.72 -10.25 20.27
N TYR A 176 -3.25 -9.87 19.10
CA TYR A 176 -2.73 -8.83 18.22
C TYR A 176 -3.89 -7.97 17.68
N SER A 177 -3.74 -6.66 17.65
CA SER A 177 -4.72 -5.78 17.01
C SER A 177 -4.60 -5.85 15.48
N PRO A 178 -5.69 -5.59 14.71
CA PRO A 178 -5.59 -5.53 13.25
C PRO A 178 -4.60 -4.46 12.77
N SER A 179 -4.42 -3.38 13.54
CA SER A 179 -3.41 -2.35 13.29
C SER A 179 -1.97 -2.88 13.42
N GLN A 180 -1.68 -3.80 14.36
CA GLN A 180 -0.38 -4.48 14.40
C GLN A 180 -0.17 -5.38 13.17
N ILE A 181 -1.21 -6.13 12.76
CA ILE A 181 -1.12 -6.98 11.56
C ILE A 181 -0.87 -6.12 10.31
N GLY A 182 -1.58 -5.00 10.17
CA GLY A 182 -1.34 -4.00 9.13
C GLY A 182 0.07 -3.42 9.21
N ALA A 183 0.55 -3.08 10.41
CA ALA A 183 1.89 -2.56 10.63
C ALA A 183 2.98 -3.53 10.17
N PHE A 184 2.81 -4.85 10.37
CA PHE A 184 3.77 -5.85 9.89
C PHE A 184 3.85 -5.92 8.35
N ILE A 185 2.75 -5.67 7.64
CA ILE A 185 2.76 -5.51 6.18
C ILE A 185 3.42 -4.17 5.78
N LEU A 186 3.08 -3.08 6.47
CA LEU A 186 3.68 -1.75 6.24
C LEU A 186 5.20 -1.73 6.49
N MET A 187 5.71 -2.49 7.46
CA MET A 187 7.15 -2.71 7.65
C MET A 187 7.78 -3.36 6.41
N LYS A 188 7.17 -4.41 5.85
CA LYS A 188 7.69 -5.03 4.62
C LYS A 188 7.63 -4.08 3.40
N MET A 189 6.63 -3.20 3.33
CA MET A 189 6.56 -2.14 2.30
C MET A 189 7.63 -1.07 2.49
N LYS A 190 7.91 -0.68 3.73
CA LYS A 190 9.03 0.19 4.09
C LYS A 190 10.37 -0.46 3.76
N GLU A 191 10.64 -1.68 4.22
CA GLU A 191 11.87 -2.42 3.92
C GLU A 191 12.10 -2.54 2.41
N THR A 192 11.06 -2.85 1.63
CA THR A 192 11.11 -2.90 0.16
C THR A 192 11.57 -1.56 -0.44
N ALA A 193 11.04 -0.43 0.05
CA ALA A 193 11.46 0.89 -0.41
C ALA A 193 12.85 1.30 0.11
N GLU A 194 13.21 0.93 1.35
CA GLU A 194 14.54 1.22 1.94
C GLU A 194 15.64 0.46 1.19
N SER A 195 15.42 -0.81 0.83
CA SER A 195 16.32 -1.62 -0.01
C SER A 195 16.46 -1.06 -1.43
N TYR A 196 15.37 -0.57 -2.03
CA TYR A 196 15.41 0.02 -3.37
C TYR A 196 16.13 1.38 -3.39
N LEU A 197 15.86 2.24 -2.41
CA LEU A 197 16.43 3.59 -2.33
C LEU A 197 17.84 3.63 -1.73
N ASN A 198 18.31 2.53 -1.12
CA ASN A 198 19.52 2.44 -0.30
C ASN A 198 19.60 3.52 0.81
N GLN A 199 18.44 3.92 1.34
CA GLN A 199 18.28 4.98 2.35
C GLN A 199 17.08 4.68 3.24
N SER A 200 17.13 5.09 4.51
CA SER A 200 16.00 4.90 5.42
C SER A 200 14.81 5.80 5.08
N VAL A 201 13.61 5.22 5.13
CA VAL A 201 12.34 5.84 4.81
C VAL A 201 11.56 6.06 6.10
N LYS A 202 11.20 7.32 6.35
CA LYS A 202 10.45 7.71 7.56
C LYS A 202 9.07 8.29 7.29
N ASN A 203 8.72 8.66 6.06
CA ASN A 203 7.44 9.29 5.75
C ASN A 203 6.65 8.45 4.75
N ALA A 204 5.33 8.36 4.93
CA ALA A 204 4.44 7.67 4.00
C ALA A 204 3.12 8.41 3.77
N VAL A 205 2.54 8.17 2.60
CA VAL A 205 1.10 8.31 2.32
C VAL A 205 0.52 6.90 2.26
N ILE A 206 -0.54 6.63 3.03
CA ILE A 206 -1.16 5.30 3.14
C ILE A 206 -2.60 5.39 2.65
N THR A 207 -3.06 4.36 1.93
CA THR A 207 -4.38 4.31 1.33
C THR A 207 -5.44 3.74 2.28
N VAL A 208 -6.70 4.17 2.08
CA VAL A 208 -7.90 3.59 2.69
C VAL A 208 -9.06 3.59 1.68
N PRO A 209 -10.02 2.66 1.79
CA PRO A 209 -11.26 2.70 1.03
C PRO A 209 -11.97 4.05 1.26
N ALA A 210 -12.54 4.65 0.20
CA ALA A 210 -13.20 5.94 0.31
C ALA A 210 -14.32 5.93 1.36
N TYR A 211 -15.07 4.82 1.45
CA TYR A 211 -16.16 4.64 2.41
C TYR A 211 -15.71 4.20 3.82
N PHE A 212 -14.41 4.20 4.16
CA PHE A 212 -13.94 3.98 5.54
C PHE A 212 -14.42 5.11 6.49
N ASN A 213 -14.92 4.69 7.66
CA ASN A 213 -15.26 5.59 8.76
C ASN A 213 -14.03 6.07 9.55
N ASP A 214 -14.22 7.00 10.48
CA ASP A 214 -13.15 7.59 11.31
C ASP A 214 -12.29 6.53 12.04
N SER A 215 -12.93 5.52 12.64
CA SER A 215 -12.24 4.47 13.41
C SER A 215 -11.32 3.62 12.53
N GLN A 216 -11.74 3.35 11.30
CA GLN A 216 -10.94 2.60 10.33
C GLN A 216 -9.79 3.44 9.76
N ARG A 217 -10.00 4.74 9.56
CA ARG A 217 -8.96 5.70 9.16
C ARG A 217 -7.89 5.87 10.23
N GLN A 218 -8.30 6.09 11.49
CA GLN A 218 -7.37 6.22 12.60
C GLN A 218 -6.61 4.92 12.86
N ALA A 219 -7.28 3.76 12.92
CA ALA A 219 -6.62 2.47 13.11
C ALA A 219 -5.61 2.12 11.98
N THR A 220 -5.83 2.62 10.75
CA THR A 220 -4.85 2.49 9.64
C THR A 220 -3.67 3.45 9.80
N LYS A 221 -3.91 4.67 10.30
CA LYS A 221 -2.86 5.63 10.67
C LYS A 221 -1.97 5.11 11.81
N ASP A 222 -2.58 4.48 12.81
CA ASP A 222 -1.89 3.82 13.93
C ASP A 222 -1.00 2.67 13.44
N ALA A 223 -1.47 1.88 12.46
CA ALA A 223 -0.67 0.83 11.82
C ALA A 223 0.61 1.40 11.18
N GLY A 224 0.55 2.58 10.56
CA GLY A 224 1.73 3.29 10.04
C GLY A 224 2.67 3.74 11.15
N GLN A 225 2.15 4.27 12.26
CA GLN A 225 2.98 4.66 13.41
C GLN A 225 3.70 3.45 14.02
N ILE A 226 3.01 2.32 14.19
CA ILE A 226 3.59 1.04 14.68
C ILE A 226 4.65 0.50 13.70
N ALA A 227 4.53 0.76 12.39
CA ALA A 227 5.55 0.43 11.39
C ALA A 227 6.77 1.39 11.38
N GLY A 228 6.81 2.37 12.28
CA GLY A 228 7.85 3.40 12.29
C GLY A 228 7.79 4.31 11.06
N LEU A 229 6.57 4.67 10.62
CA LEU A 229 6.29 5.61 9.54
C LEU A 229 5.50 6.83 10.05
N ASN A 230 5.99 8.02 9.73
CA ASN A 230 5.26 9.27 9.82
C ASN A 230 4.22 9.33 8.69
N VAL A 231 2.96 9.03 9.02
CA VAL A 231 1.84 9.05 8.07
C VAL A 231 1.41 10.50 7.81
N LEU A 232 1.94 11.08 6.72
CA LEU A 232 1.71 12.47 6.34
C LEU A 232 0.30 12.73 5.80
N ARG A 233 -0.31 11.70 5.21
CA ARG A 233 -1.68 11.72 4.70
C ARG A 233 -2.24 10.30 4.68
N VAL A 234 -3.50 10.17 5.06
CA VAL A 234 -4.35 9.03 4.68
C VAL A 234 -5.14 9.45 3.44
N ILE A 235 -5.04 8.72 2.32
CA ILE A 235 -5.69 9.04 1.04
C ILE A 235 -6.74 7.99 0.67
N ASN A 236 -7.84 8.43 0.04
CA ASN A 236 -8.88 7.54 -0.47
C ASN A 236 -8.38 6.77 -1.71
N GLU A 237 -8.64 5.45 -1.77
CA GLU A 237 -8.19 4.54 -2.84
C GLU A 237 -8.62 5.00 -4.25
N PRO A 238 -9.91 5.37 -4.49
CA PRO A 238 -10.35 5.92 -5.77
C PRO A 238 -9.69 7.26 -6.13
N THR A 239 -9.45 8.12 -5.14
CA THR A 239 -8.77 9.42 -5.32
C THR A 239 -7.32 9.21 -5.77
N ALA A 240 -6.61 8.25 -5.17
CA ALA A 240 -5.25 7.92 -5.57
C ALA A 240 -5.23 7.37 -7.01
N ALA A 241 -6.12 6.44 -7.36
CA ALA A 241 -6.22 5.93 -8.73
C ALA A 241 -6.59 7.02 -9.75
N ALA A 242 -7.43 7.99 -9.38
CA ALA A 242 -7.74 9.15 -10.23
C ALA A 242 -6.50 10.04 -10.48
N ILE A 243 -5.68 10.29 -9.45
CA ILE A 243 -4.40 11.02 -9.58
C ILE A 243 -3.45 10.27 -10.53
N ALA A 244 -3.32 8.95 -10.38
CA ALA A 244 -2.49 8.13 -11.26
C ALA A 244 -2.97 8.12 -12.72
N TYR A 245 -4.29 8.12 -12.95
CA TYR A 245 -4.87 8.29 -14.28
C TYR A 245 -4.63 9.69 -14.87
N GLY A 246 -4.82 10.73 -14.05
CA GLY A 246 -4.95 12.11 -14.50
C GLY A 246 -3.64 12.89 -14.62
N MET A 247 -2.54 12.40 -14.06
CA MET A 247 -1.23 13.08 -14.05
C MET A 247 -0.77 13.53 -15.45
N ASP A 248 -0.99 12.69 -16.47
CA ASP A 248 -0.63 12.95 -17.87
C ASP A 248 -1.81 13.50 -18.71
N LYS A 249 -2.87 14.05 -18.09
CA LYS A 249 -4.10 14.51 -18.77
C LYS A 249 -4.32 16.01 -18.63
N SER A 250 -4.48 16.70 -19.77
CA SER A 250 -4.73 18.14 -19.86
C SER A 250 -6.19 18.52 -20.14
N GLU A 251 -7.04 17.54 -20.42
CA GLU A 251 -8.46 17.70 -20.77
C GLU A 251 -9.34 17.78 -19.52
N ASP A 252 -10.22 18.78 -19.45
CA ASP A 252 -11.22 18.90 -18.39
C ASP A 252 -12.29 17.78 -18.57
N LYS A 253 -12.46 16.91 -17.58
CA LYS A 253 -13.35 15.74 -17.68
C LYS A 253 -13.88 15.25 -16.35
N ILE A 254 -15.09 14.67 -16.38
CA ILE A 254 -15.66 13.90 -15.26
C ILE A 254 -15.34 12.42 -15.48
N VAL A 255 -14.86 11.73 -14.44
CA VAL A 255 -14.54 10.30 -14.44
C VAL A 255 -15.29 9.57 -13.32
N ALA A 256 -15.56 8.29 -13.54
CA ALA A 256 -16.03 7.39 -12.49
C ALA A 256 -14.91 6.38 -12.17
N VAL A 257 -14.45 6.33 -10.93
CA VAL A 257 -13.49 5.33 -10.47
C VAL A 257 -14.24 4.23 -9.72
N TYR A 258 -14.30 3.04 -10.31
CA TYR A 258 -14.93 1.85 -9.76
C TYR A 258 -13.83 0.92 -9.23
N ASP A 259 -13.71 0.83 -7.91
CA ASP A 259 -12.71 0.01 -7.23
C ASP A 259 -13.37 -1.21 -6.58
N LEU A 260 -13.04 -2.41 -7.05
CA LEU A 260 -13.50 -3.66 -6.44
C LEU A 260 -12.27 -4.49 -6.06
N GLY A 261 -11.82 -4.29 -4.83
CA GLY A 261 -10.65 -4.93 -4.26
C GLY A 261 -10.94 -6.29 -3.60
N GLY A 262 -10.03 -6.68 -2.70
CA GLY A 262 -10.10 -7.96 -1.98
C GLY A 262 -11.26 -8.06 -0.98
N GLY A 263 -11.68 -6.97 -0.36
CA GLY A 263 -12.78 -6.99 0.63
C GLY A 263 -13.59 -5.71 0.76
N THR A 264 -13.34 -4.74 -0.11
CA THR A 264 -14.01 -3.43 -0.16
C THR A 264 -14.38 -3.10 -1.60
N PHE A 265 -15.51 -2.40 -1.74
CA PHE A 265 -16.00 -1.82 -2.98
C PHE A 265 -16.19 -0.32 -2.79
N ASP A 266 -15.61 0.51 -3.65
CA ASP A 266 -15.84 1.94 -3.70
C ASP A 266 -16.21 2.39 -5.13
N ILE A 267 -17.00 3.44 -5.21
CA ILE A 267 -17.29 4.19 -6.43
C ILE A 267 -17.26 5.68 -6.13
N SER A 268 -16.34 6.39 -6.76
CA SER A 268 -16.24 7.84 -6.67
C SER A 268 -16.43 8.48 -8.05
N ILE A 269 -17.18 9.58 -8.08
CA ILE A 269 -17.27 10.46 -9.26
C ILE A 269 -16.33 11.64 -9.01
N LEU A 270 -15.37 11.84 -9.90
CA LEU A 270 -14.40 12.94 -9.80
C LEU A 270 -14.45 13.82 -11.04
N GLU A 271 -14.22 15.10 -10.85
CA GLU A 271 -13.94 16.06 -11.92
C GLU A 271 -12.45 16.41 -11.91
N ILE A 272 -11.82 16.29 -13.08
CA ILE A 272 -10.40 16.56 -13.30
C ILE A 272 -10.32 17.80 -14.20
N GLN A 273 -9.69 18.87 -13.71
CA GLN A 273 -9.50 20.13 -14.44
C GLN A 273 -8.04 20.60 -14.31
N LYS A 274 -7.21 20.37 -15.34
CA LYS A 274 -5.80 20.88 -15.42
C LYS A 274 -4.98 20.73 -14.13
N GLY A 275 -4.98 19.53 -13.55
CA GLY A 275 -4.26 19.21 -12.30
C GLY A 275 -5.06 19.44 -11.01
N VAL A 276 -6.24 20.06 -11.07
CA VAL A 276 -7.23 20.01 -9.99
C VAL A 276 -8.01 18.69 -10.07
N PHE A 277 -8.12 17.99 -8.96
CA PHE A 277 -8.92 16.77 -8.79
C PHE A 277 -9.98 17.05 -7.71
N GLU A 278 -11.25 17.09 -8.10
CA GLU A 278 -12.38 17.34 -7.20
C GLU A 278 -13.27 16.09 -7.12
N VAL A 279 -13.39 15.50 -5.93
CA VAL A 279 -14.37 14.43 -5.70
C VAL A 279 -15.75 15.07 -5.62
N LYS A 280 -16.62 14.76 -6.58
CA LYS A 280 -18.01 15.25 -6.63
C LYS A 280 -18.92 14.42 -5.71
N SER A 281 -18.67 13.11 -5.65
CA SER A 281 -19.35 12.20 -4.74
C SER A 281 -18.55 10.90 -4.51
N THR A 282 -18.86 10.20 -3.43
CA THR A 282 -18.40 8.82 -3.22
C THR A 282 -19.46 7.94 -2.55
N ASN A 283 -19.44 6.65 -2.86
CA ASN A 283 -20.26 5.63 -2.23
C ASN A 283 -19.54 4.28 -2.24
N GLY A 284 -19.98 3.32 -1.44
CA GLY A 284 -19.30 2.03 -1.38
C GLY A 284 -19.91 1.03 -0.41
N ASP A 285 -19.20 -0.08 -0.24
CA ASP A 285 -19.48 -1.17 0.68
C ASP A 285 -18.14 -1.69 1.25
N THR A 286 -17.86 -1.39 2.51
CA THR A 286 -16.59 -1.77 3.19
C THR A 286 -16.55 -3.25 3.59
N PHE A 287 -17.49 -4.06 3.09
CA PHE A 287 -17.63 -5.48 3.36
C PHE A 287 -18.18 -6.25 2.14
N LEU A 288 -17.59 -5.94 0.98
CA LEU A 288 -17.84 -6.56 -0.32
C LEU A 288 -16.54 -6.57 -1.13
N GLY A 289 -16.00 -7.74 -1.44
CA GLY A 289 -14.86 -7.84 -2.36
C GLY A 289 -14.53 -9.27 -2.73
N GLY A 290 -13.37 -9.48 -3.36
CA GLY A 290 -12.94 -10.79 -3.87
C GLY A 290 -12.99 -11.95 -2.86
N GLU A 291 -12.81 -11.69 -1.56
CA GLU A 291 -12.98 -12.67 -0.48
C GLU A 291 -14.42 -13.21 -0.41
N ASP A 292 -15.46 -12.39 -0.56
CA ASP A 292 -16.85 -12.86 -0.57
C ASP A 292 -17.15 -13.73 -1.81
N PHE A 293 -16.48 -13.46 -2.94
CA PHE A 293 -16.55 -14.28 -4.16
C PHE A 293 -15.85 -15.63 -3.97
N ASP A 294 -14.69 -15.66 -3.30
CA ASP A 294 -14.00 -16.90 -2.94
C ASP A 294 -14.84 -17.73 -1.98
N ASN A 295 -15.40 -17.12 -0.93
CA ASN A 295 -16.23 -17.80 0.05
C ASN A 295 -17.51 -18.38 -0.57
N ALA A 296 -18.13 -17.69 -1.53
CA ALA A 296 -19.24 -18.24 -2.31
C ALA A 296 -18.85 -19.51 -3.10
N LEU A 297 -17.64 -19.53 -3.67
CA LEU A 297 -17.12 -20.69 -4.38
C LEU A 297 -16.70 -21.82 -3.42
N VAL A 298 -16.01 -21.53 -2.31
CA VAL A 298 -15.64 -22.52 -1.27
C VAL A 298 -16.88 -23.24 -0.73
N ASN A 299 -17.96 -22.50 -0.45
CA ASN A 299 -19.22 -23.09 0.00
C ASN A 299 -19.85 -24.05 -1.04
N TYR A 300 -19.77 -23.70 -2.34
CA TYR A 300 -20.19 -24.58 -3.43
C TYR A 300 -19.32 -25.84 -3.53
N LEU A 301 -17.99 -25.69 -3.48
CA LEU A 301 -17.04 -26.81 -3.56
C LEU A 301 -17.17 -27.77 -2.39
N ALA A 302 -17.30 -27.28 -1.15
CA ALA A 302 -17.54 -28.11 0.02
C ALA A 302 -18.90 -28.85 -0.06
N SER A 303 -19.93 -28.21 -0.62
CA SER A 303 -21.26 -28.81 -0.81
C SER A 303 -21.25 -29.92 -1.87
N GLU A 304 -20.60 -29.70 -3.02
CA GLU A 304 -20.46 -30.72 -4.06
C GLU A 304 -19.54 -31.87 -3.59
N PHE A 305 -18.48 -31.59 -2.84
CA PHE A 305 -17.65 -32.64 -2.23
C PHE A 305 -18.44 -33.54 -1.28
N LYS A 306 -19.26 -32.94 -0.40
CA LYS A 306 -20.11 -33.68 0.54
C LYS A 306 -21.18 -34.53 -0.18
N LYS A 307 -21.66 -34.07 -1.33
CA LYS A 307 -22.63 -34.75 -2.20
C LYS A 307 -22.02 -35.90 -3.01
N ASP A 308 -20.76 -35.75 -3.46
CA ASP A 308 -20.04 -36.73 -4.29
C ASP A 308 -19.32 -37.79 -3.44
N GLN A 309 -18.58 -37.36 -2.41
CA GLN A 309 -17.74 -38.22 -1.57
C GLN A 309 -18.37 -38.61 -0.22
N GLY A 310 -19.52 -38.02 0.14
CA GLY A 310 -20.22 -38.26 1.41
C GLY A 310 -19.61 -37.58 2.65
N VAL A 311 -18.45 -36.93 2.52
CA VAL A 311 -17.66 -36.39 3.64
C VAL A 311 -17.84 -34.88 3.79
N ASP A 312 -18.11 -34.42 5.02
CA ASP A 312 -18.25 -33.00 5.34
C ASP A 312 -16.92 -32.37 5.76
N VAL A 313 -16.22 -31.78 4.79
CA VAL A 313 -14.93 -31.10 4.97
C VAL A 313 -15.00 -29.78 5.73
N THR A 314 -16.18 -29.23 6.04
CA THR A 314 -16.30 -27.93 6.73
C THR A 314 -15.71 -27.89 8.14
N LYS A 315 -15.42 -29.06 8.72
CA LYS A 315 -14.80 -29.24 10.04
C LYS A 315 -13.28 -29.48 9.97
N ASP A 316 -12.73 -29.70 8.78
CA ASP A 316 -11.30 -29.94 8.53
C ASP A 316 -10.66 -28.62 8.09
N ILE A 317 -9.98 -27.95 9.02
CA ILE A 317 -9.37 -26.63 8.80
C ILE A 317 -8.34 -26.67 7.67
N MET A 318 -7.61 -27.78 7.51
CA MET A 318 -6.59 -27.94 6.48
C MET A 318 -7.22 -28.18 5.10
N ALA A 319 -8.28 -29.00 5.03
CA ALA A 319 -9.07 -29.16 3.80
C ALA A 319 -9.73 -27.84 3.38
N MET A 320 -10.29 -27.08 4.31
CA MET A 320 -10.93 -25.79 4.04
C MET A 320 -9.92 -24.73 3.56
N GLN A 321 -8.71 -24.66 4.13
CA GLN A 321 -7.65 -23.77 3.64
C GLN A 321 -7.23 -24.13 2.21
N ARG A 322 -7.08 -25.42 1.89
CA ARG A 322 -6.76 -25.89 0.53
C ARG A 322 -7.90 -25.64 -0.47
N LEU A 323 -9.16 -25.75 -0.03
CA LEU A 323 -10.33 -25.36 -0.83
C LEU A 323 -10.35 -23.86 -1.11
N LYS A 324 -9.96 -23.01 -0.14
CA LYS A 324 -9.87 -21.57 -0.34
C LYS A 324 -8.82 -21.19 -1.38
N GLU A 325 -7.62 -21.76 -1.29
CA GLU A 325 -6.55 -21.52 -2.28
C GLU A 325 -6.93 -22.01 -3.68
N ALA A 326 -7.62 -23.16 -3.78
CA ALA A 326 -8.16 -23.65 -5.04
C ALA A 326 -9.29 -22.76 -5.60
N ALA A 327 -10.15 -22.22 -4.73
CA ALA A 327 -11.23 -21.31 -5.12
C ALA A 327 -10.69 -19.97 -5.64
N GLU A 328 -9.73 -19.35 -4.94
CA GLU A 328 -9.06 -18.12 -5.38
C GLU A 328 -8.42 -18.32 -6.76
N LYS A 329 -7.68 -19.42 -6.92
CA LYS A 329 -7.05 -19.79 -8.21
C LYS A 329 -8.10 -20.00 -9.31
N ALA A 330 -9.15 -20.77 -9.05
CA ALA A 330 -10.20 -21.06 -10.03
C ALA A 330 -10.97 -19.79 -10.46
N LYS A 331 -11.28 -18.88 -9.52
CA LYS A 331 -11.86 -17.55 -9.79
C LYS A 331 -10.98 -16.72 -10.74
N ILE A 332 -9.67 -16.72 -10.50
CA ILE A 332 -8.71 -15.97 -11.33
C ILE A 332 -8.61 -16.60 -12.73
N GLU A 333 -8.47 -17.92 -12.83
CA GLU A 333 -8.43 -18.62 -14.11
C GLU A 333 -9.71 -18.44 -14.94
N LEU A 334 -10.88 -18.46 -14.30
CA LEU A 334 -12.16 -18.20 -14.99
C LEU A 334 -12.34 -16.77 -15.48
N SER A 335 -11.46 -15.83 -15.10
CA SER A 335 -11.46 -14.48 -15.67
C SER A 335 -10.90 -14.43 -17.09
N SER A 336 -10.06 -15.39 -17.49
CA SER A 336 -9.58 -15.58 -18.87
C SER A 336 -10.23 -16.78 -19.56
N SER A 337 -10.29 -17.93 -18.89
CA SER A 337 -10.85 -19.19 -19.40
C SER A 337 -12.37 -19.31 -19.20
N LEU A 338 -13.04 -20.10 -20.04
CA LEU A 338 -14.47 -20.43 -19.89
C LEU A 338 -14.73 -21.57 -18.89
N GLN A 339 -13.71 -22.36 -18.56
CA GLN A 339 -13.74 -23.48 -17.62
C GLN A 339 -12.37 -23.64 -16.93
N THR A 340 -12.36 -24.22 -15.74
CA THR A 340 -11.17 -24.72 -15.04
C THR A 340 -11.46 -26.09 -14.39
N ASP A 341 -10.40 -26.83 -14.05
CA ASP A 341 -10.41 -28.16 -13.44
C ASP A 341 -9.84 -28.07 -12.01
N ILE A 342 -10.72 -28.19 -11.02
CA ILE A 342 -10.35 -28.13 -9.59
C ILE A 342 -9.97 -29.53 -9.13
N ASN A 343 -8.66 -29.76 -9.05
CA ASN A 343 -8.06 -31.03 -8.63
C ASN A 343 -7.31 -30.87 -7.29
N LEU A 344 -7.88 -31.41 -6.21
CA LEU A 344 -7.26 -31.48 -4.89
C LEU A 344 -7.11 -32.95 -4.48
N PRO A 345 -5.96 -33.59 -4.76
CA PRO A 345 -5.70 -34.95 -4.31
C PRO A 345 -5.44 -34.99 -2.81
N TYR A 346 -5.84 -36.07 -2.14
CA TYR A 346 -5.70 -36.24 -0.68
C TYR A 346 -6.27 -35.05 0.10
N LEU A 347 -7.48 -34.57 -0.27
CA LEU A 347 -8.11 -33.42 0.36
C LEU A 347 -8.44 -33.67 1.83
N THR A 348 -8.94 -34.88 2.13
CA THR A 348 -9.20 -35.38 3.48
C THR A 348 -9.20 -36.93 3.46
N MET A 349 -9.57 -37.60 4.55
CA MET A 349 -9.59 -39.07 4.68
C MET A 349 -10.85 -39.56 5.39
N ASP A 350 -11.40 -40.70 4.98
CA ASP A 350 -12.45 -41.43 5.72
C ASP A 350 -12.05 -42.88 6.02
N ALA A 351 -12.99 -43.69 6.51
CA ALA A 351 -12.76 -45.10 6.84
C ALA A 351 -12.49 -46.01 5.61
N ALA A 352 -12.76 -45.54 4.39
CA ALA A 352 -12.42 -46.24 3.15
C ALA A 352 -11.08 -45.77 2.56
N GLY A 353 -10.51 -44.66 3.05
CA GLY A 353 -9.18 -44.18 2.71
C GLY A 353 -9.11 -42.70 2.31
N PRO A 354 -8.08 -42.29 1.55
CA PRO A 354 -7.93 -40.90 1.13
C PRO A 354 -9.01 -40.49 0.12
N LYS A 355 -9.44 -39.23 0.20
CA LYS A 355 -10.44 -38.63 -0.68
C LYS A 355 -9.84 -37.52 -1.52
N HIS A 356 -10.35 -37.36 -2.74
CA HIS A 356 -9.83 -36.45 -3.74
C HIS A 356 -10.99 -35.62 -4.29
N MET A 357 -10.82 -34.32 -4.48
CA MET A 357 -11.75 -33.52 -5.28
C MET A 357 -11.25 -33.46 -6.72
N ASN A 358 -12.12 -33.76 -7.67
CA ASN A 358 -11.89 -33.51 -9.09
C ASN A 358 -13.18 -32.96 -9.70
N LEU A 359 -13.27 -31.63 -9.85
CA LEU A 359 -14.50 -30.93 -10.24
C LEU A 359 -14.23 -29.94 -11.38
N LYS A 360 -15.02 -30.06 -12.47
CA LYS A 360 -15.02 -29.09 -13.57
C LYS A 360 -15.94 -27.92 -13.25
N LEU A 361 -15.38 -26.71 -13.23
CA LEU A 361 -16.11 -25.48 -12.95
C LEU A 361 -16.13 -24.59 -14.21
N THR A 362 -17.33 -24.20 -14.66
CA THR A 362 -17.48 -23.24 -15.77
C THR A 362 -17.60 -21.81 -15.27
N ARG A 363 -17.24 -20.84 -16.11
CA ARG A 363 -17.44 -19.40 -15.84
C ARG A 363 -18.90 -19.10 -15.54
N SER A 364 -19.82 -19.62 -16.36
CA SER A 364 -21.27 -19.44 -16.17
C SER A 364 -21.78 -20.00 -14.84
N LYS A 365 -21.20 -21.11 -14.36
CA LYS A 365 -21.53 -21.64 -13.02
C LYS A 365 -21.02 -20.69 -11.93
N PHE A 366 -19.78 -20.22 -12.02
CA PHE A 366 -19.23 -19.26 -11.06
C PHE A 366 -20.02 -17.94 -11.04
N GLU A 367 -20.35 -17.37 -12.21
CA GLU A 367 -21.21 -16.19 -12.35
C GLU A 367 -22.57 -16.38 -11.67
N SER A 368 -23.19 -17.55 -11.79
CA SER A 368 -24.45 -17.86 -11.09
C SER A 368 -24.33 -17.91 -9.56
N LEU A 369 -23.14 -18.19 -9.01
CA LEU A 369 -22.89 -18.24 -7.56
C LEU A 369 -22.63 -16.85 -6.96
N VAL A 370 -22.14 -15.90 -7.76
CA VAL A 370 -21.75 -14.54 -7.29
C VAL A 370 -22.64 -13.42 -7.83
N ALA A 371 -23.72 -13.75 -8.55
CA ALA A 371 -24.61 -12.78 -9.19
C ALA A 371 -25.13 -11.69 -8.22
N ASP A 372 -25.54 -12.06 -7.01
CA ASP A 372 -26.00 -11.09 -6.00
C ASP A 372 -24.86 -10.24 -5.40
N LEU A 373 -23.62 -10.73 -5.40
CA LEU A 373 -22.45 -9.94 -4.99
C LEU A 373 -22.12 -8.86 -6.02
N ILE A 374 -22.19 -9.20 -7.32
CA ILE A 374 -22.04 -8.21 -8.40
C ILE A 374 -23.22 -7.23 -8.38
N LYS A 375 -24.45 -7.70 -8.16
CA LYS A 375 -25.65 -6.86 -8.09
C LYS A 375 -25.60 -5.82 -6.96
N ARG A 376 -24.91 -6.10 -5.84
CA ARG A 376 -24.70 -5.14 -4.73
C ARG A 376 -23.94 -3.89 -5.17
N THR A 377 -23.07 -3.94 -6.19
CA THR A 377 -22.26 -2.78 -6.61
C THR A 377 -23.06 -1.73 -7.40
N ILE A 378 -24.18 -2.14 -8.00
CA ILE A 378 -24.99 -1.31 -8.90
C ILE A 378 -25.64 -0.11 -8.18
N GLU A 379 -26.16 -0.31 -6.97
CA GLU A 379 -26.86 0.76 -6.24
C GLU A 379 -25.95 1.87 -5.70
N PRO A 380 -24.76 1.59 -5.12
CA PRO A 380 -23.77 2.63 -4.85
C PRO A 380 -23.38 3.42 -6.10
N CYS A 381 -23.23 2.79 -7.28
CA CYS A 381 -22.93 3.52 -8.51
C CYS A 381 -24.05 4.49 -8.91
N LYS A 382 -25.31 4.06 -8.86
CA LYS A 382 -26.47 4.94 -9.10
C LYS A 382 -26.51 6.12 -8.12
N LYS A 383 -26.23 5.87 -6.84
CA LYS A 383 -26.17 6.90 -5.80
C LYS A 383 -25.04 7.88 -6.06
N ALA A 384 -23.83 7.42 -6.36
CA ALA A 384 -22.71 8.30 -6.66
C ALA A 384 -22.99 9.20 -7.88
N ILE A 385 -23.57 8.67 -8.96
CA ILE A 385 -24.01 9.46 -10.14
C ILE A 385 -25.02 10.55 -9.72
N SER A 386 -26.04 10.18 -8.94
CA SER A 386 -27.08 11.11 -8.47
C SER A 386 -26.56 12.16 -7.48
N ASP A 387 -25.67 11.76 -6.57
CA ASP A 387 -25.06 12.61 -5.53
C ASP A 387 -24.08 13.64 -6.11
N ALA A 388 -23.48 13.35 -7.25
CA ALA A 388 -22.61 14.28 -7.98
C ALA A 388 -23.40 15.23 -8.91
N GLU A 389 -24.73 15.10 -8.96
CA GLU A 389 -25.63 15.89 -9.82
C GLU A 389 -25.32 15.78 -11.34
N VAL A 390 -24.75 14.65 -11.78
CA VAL A 390 -24.34 14.40 -13.19
C VAL A 390 -25.20 13.34 -13.90
N SER A 391 -25.23 13.39 -15.24
CA SER A 391 -25.78 12.31 -16.07
C SER A 391 -24.70 11.29 -16.47
N LYS A 392 -25.11 10.09 -16.89
CA LYS A 392 -24.21 9.06 -17.47
C LYS A 392 -23.43 9.56 -18.71
N SER A 393 -23.97 10.58 -19.40
CA SER A 393 -23.36 11.25 -20.54
C SER A 393 -22.19 12.17 -20.15
N ASP A 394 -22.17 12.66 -18.91
CA ASP A 394 -21.21 13.65 -18.43
C ASP A 394 -19.92 13.03 -17.92
N ILE A 395 -20.03 11.88 -17.25
CA ILE A 395 -18.91 10.96 -17.00
C ILE A 395 -18.32 10.57 -18.36
N LYS A 396 -17.08 10.95 -18.67
CA LYS A 396 -16.45 10.70 -19.97
C LYS A 396 -15.66 9.38 -19.98
N GLU A 397 -15.05 9.01 -18.86
CA GLU A 397 -14.25 7.79 -18.71
C GLU A 397 -14.63 7.04 -17.43
N VAL A 398 -14.59 5.70 -17.48
CA VAL A 398 -14.76 4.83 -16.30
C VAL A 398 -13.46 4.08 -16.09
N ILE A 399 -12.92 4.18 -14.88
CA ILE A 399 -11.61 3.65 -14.49
C ILE A 399 -11.86 2.45 -13.58
N LEU A 400 -11.27 1.30 -13.91
CA LEU A 400 -11.35 0.09 -13.09
C LEU A 400 -10.10 -0.04 -12.21
N VAL A 401 -10.33 -0.35 -10.93
CA VAL A 401 -9.29 -0.51 -9.90
C VAL A 401 -9.61 -1.75 -9.06
N GLY A 402 -8.59 -2.38 -8.50
CA GLY A 402 -8.74 -3.59 -7.70
C GLY A 402 -8.92 -4.85 -8.56
N GLY A 403 -8.15 -5.90 -8.25
CA GLY A 403 -8.04 -7.11 -9.06
C GLY A 403 -9.35 -7.88 -9.32
N MET A 404 -10.42 -7.66 -8.54
CA MET A 404 -11.71 -8.34 -8.78
C MET A 404 -12.46 -7.75 -10.00
N THR A 405 -12.12 -6.52 -10.43
CA THR A 405 -12.60 -5.94 -11.70
C THR A 405 -12.08 -6.66 -12.94
N ARG A 406 -11.11 -7.57 -12.81
CA ARG A 406 -10.62 -8.44 -13.89
C ARG A 406 -11.66 -9.50 -14.33
N MET A 407 -12.70 -9.75 -13.53
CA MET A 407 -13.79 -10.66 -13.89
C MET A 407 -14.68 -10.09 -15.02
N PRO A 408 -14.88 -10.79 -16.15
CA PRO A 408 -15.64 -10.29 -17.29
C PRO A 408 -17.05 -9.77 -16.95
N LYS A 409 -17.83 -10.53 -16.16
CA LYS A 409 -19.19 -10.13 -15.75
C LYS A 409 -19.23 -8.82 -14.94
N VAL A 410 -18.16 -8.47 -14.21
CA VAL A 410 -18.06 -7.17 -13.53
C VAL A 410 -17.86 -6.05 -14.56
N GLN A 411 -17.03 -6.26 -15.59
CA GLN A 411 -16.82 -5.28 -16.66
C GLN A 411 -18.08 -5.06 -17.51
N GLU A 412 -18.84 -6.13 -17.78
CA GLU A 412 -20.16 -6.05 -18.43
C GLU A 412 -21.14 -5.20 -17.61
N ILE A 413 -21.30 -5.48 -16.30
CA ILE A 413 -22.20 -4.72 -15.43
C ILE A 413 -21.75 -3.25 -15.29
N VAL A 414 -20.44 -2.97 -15.24
CA VAL A 414 -19.93 -1.59 -15.29
C VAL A 414 -20.32 -0.90 -16.61
N GLN A 415 -20.19 -1.59 -17.75
CA GLN A 415 -20.59 -1.05 -19.04
C GLN A 415 -22.12 -0.82 -19.14
N GLU A 416 -22.96 -1.70 -18.59
CA GLU A 416 -24.41 -1.51 -18.47
C GLU A 416 -24.77 -0.32 -17.55
N VAL A 417 -24.07 -0.17 -16.42
CA VAL A 417 -24.31 0.90 -15.43
C VAL A 417 -23.91 2.27 -15.99
N PHE A 418 -22.75 2.42 -16.63
CA PHE A 418 -22.26 3.72 -17.10
C PHE A 418 -22.54 4.01 -18.58
N GLY A 419 -23.02 3.03 -19.36
CA GLY A 419 -23.34 3.18 -20.78
C GLY A 419 -22.12 3.33 -21.70
N ARG A 420 -20.92 3.00 -21.22
CA ARG A 420 -19.65 3.07 -21.96
C ARG A 420 -18.70 1.95 -21.50
N PRO A 421 -17.82 1.43 -22.39
CA PRO A 421 -16.82 0.46 -21.97
C PRO A 421 -15.87 1.08 -20.93
N PRO A 422 -15.39 0.29 -19.95
CA PRO A 422 -14.36 0.74 -19.02
C PRO A 422 -13.02 0.95 -19.74
N SER A 423 -12.22 1.86 -19.19
CA SER A 423 -10.90 2.18 -19.70
C SER A 423 -9.86 1.12 -19.35
N LYS A 424 -8.78 1.11 -20.14
CA LYS A 424 -7.59 0.27 -19.97
C LYS A 424 -6.33 1.12 -19.78
N SER A 425 -6.49 2.39 -19.42
CA SER A 425 -5.42 3.39 -19.29
C SER A 425 -4.61 3.29 -17.99
N VAL A 426 -5.05 2.50 -17.02
CA VAL A 426 -4.36 2.25 -15.74
C VAL A 426 -4.20 0.76 -15.46
N ASN A 427 -3.19 0.40 -14.66
CA ASN A 427 -3.07 -0.94 -14.09
C ASN A 427 -3.90 -1.03 -12.78
N PRO A 428 -4.95 -1.87 -12.70
CA PRO A 428 -5.86 -1.90 -11.55
C PRO A 428 -5.20 -2.37 -10.25
N ASP A 429 -4.03 -3.02 -10.30
CA ASP A 429 -3.30 -3.51 -9.13
C ASP A 429 -2.13 -2.59 -8.70
N GLU A 430 -1.90 -1.48 -9.41
CA GLU A 430 -0.78 -0.53 -9.14
C GLU A 430 -1.21 0.94 -9.04
N ALA A 431 -2.31 1.34 -9.69
CA ALA A 431 -2.74 2.75 -9.79
C ALA A 431 -2.90 3.45 -8.43
N VAL A 432 -3.36 2.73 -7.41
CA VAL A 432 -3.57 3.24 -6.06
C VAL A 432 -2.22 3.63 -5.41
N ALA A 433 -1.22 2.75 -5.45
CA ALA A 433 0.11 3.04 -4.90
C ALA A 433 0.81 4.17 -5.67
N VAL A 434 0.68 4.17 -7.01
CA VAL A 434 1.17 5.26 -7.88
C VAL A 434 0.58 6.61 -7.44
N GLY A 435 -0.74 6.69 -7.23
CA GLY A 435 -1.40 7.90 -6.76
C GLY A 435 -0.97 8.36 -5.37
N ALA A 436 -0.79 7.41 -4.44
CA ALA A 436 -0.26 7.69 -3.11
C ALA A 436 1.17 8.26 -3.16
N ALA A 437 2.02 7.77 -4.07
CA ALA A 437 3.37 8.30 -4.26
C ALA A 437 3.36 9.72 -4.85
N VAL A 438 2.50 9.98 -5.85
CA VAL A 438 2.30 11.32 -6.40
C VAL A 438 1.80 12.29 -5.32
N GLN A 439 0.84 11.88 -4.48
CA GLN A 439 0.40 12.67 -3.31
C GLN A 439 1.56 12.90 -2.32
N GLY A 440 2.46 11.93 -2.12
CA GLY A 440 3.69 12.10 -1.36
C GLY A 440 4.62 13.18 -1.96
N GLY A 441 4.77 13.19 -3.28
CA GLY A 441 5.49 14.22 -4.03
C GLY A 441 4.87 15.62 -3.91
N VAL A 442 3.55 15.73 -3.79
CA VAL A 442 2.86 17.00 -3.50
C VAL A 442 3.17 17.48 -2.07
N LEU A 443 3.23 16.57 -1.10
CA LEU A 443 3.49 16.89 0.31
C LEU A 443 4.96 17.27 0.58
N SER A 444 5.91 16.74 -0.18
CA SER A 444 7.32 17.19 -0.13
C SER A 444 7.57 18.50 -0.90
N GLY A 445 6.64 18.88 -1.79
CA GLY A 445 6.77 20.03 -2.69
C GLY A 445 7.52 19.73 -3.99
N ASN A 446 7.80 18.46 -4.29
CA ASN A 446 8.39 18.02 -5.55
C ASN A 446 7.39 18.08 -6.72
N VAL A 447 6.09 17.97 -6.42
CA VAL A 447 4.98 18.09 -7.39
C VAL A 447 4.12 19.29 -7.00
N THR A 448 4.14 20.35 -7.83
CA THR A 448 3.43 21.61 -7.55
C THR A 448 2.20 21.85 -8.42
N GLU A 449 1.97 20.97 -9.40
CA GLU A 449 0.95 21.11 -10.45
C GLU A 449 -0.37 20.40 -10.12
N ILE A 450 -0.47 19.77 -8.94
CA ILE A 450 -1.64 18.99 -8.51
C ILE A 450 -2.29 19.61 -7.28
N LEU A 451 -3.62 19.80 -7.34
CA LEU A 451 -4.47 20.21 -6.22
C LEU A 451 -5.58 19.16 -6.02
N LEU A 452 -5.72 18.66 -4.79
CA LEU A 452 -6.76 17.70 -4.42
C LEU A 452 -7.83 18.35 -3.54
N LEU A 453 -9.09 18.17 -3.92
CA LEU A 453 -10.30 18.51 -3.17
C LEU A 453 -11.11 17.21 -2.97
N ASP A 454 -10.91 16.55 -1.83
CA ASP A 454 -11.62 15.31 -1.45
C ASP A 454 -12.85 15.63 -0.57
N VAL A 455 -13.68 14.64 -0.21
CA VAL A 455 -14.96 14.82 0.52
C VAL A 455 -15.11 13.89 1.73
N THR A 456 -16.03 14.22 2.64
CA THR A 456 -16.50 13.24 3.65
C THR A 456 -17.50 12.25 3.02
N PRO A 457 -17.32 10.91 3.17
CA PRO A 457 -18.20 9.91 2.56
C PRO A 457 -19.57 9.79 3.24
N LEU A 458 -19.72 10.32 4.46
CA LEU A 458 -20.89 10.15 5.32
C LEU A 458 -21.24 11.47 6.01
N SER A 459 -22.53 11.72 6.22
CA SER A 459 -23.01 12.86 6.99
C SER A 459 -22.62 12.75 8.46
N LEU A 460 -22.31 13.90 9.07
CA LEU A 460 -21.97 14.06 10.48
C LEU A 460 -22.99 14.97 11.17
N GLY A 461 -23.32 14.63 12.41
CA GLY A 461 -24.39 15.30 13.15
C GLY A 461 -24.47 14.89 14.61
N ILE A 462 -25.50 15.35 15.30
CA ILE A 462 -25.75 15.07 16.71
C ILE A 462 -27.15 14.51 16.96
N GLU A 463 -27.31 13.75 18.05
CA GLU A 463 -28.63 13.43 18.60
C GLU A 463 -29.28 14.70 19.18
N THR A 464 -30.51 14.98 18.79
CA THR A 464 -31.36 16.04 19.36
C THR A 464 -32.63 15.47 19.99
N LEU A 465 -33.43 16.34 20.62
CA LEU A 465 -34.62 15.95 21.39
C LEU A 465 -35.56 15.05 20.56
N GLY A 466 -35.87 13.87 21.09
CA GLY A 466 -36.64 12.83 20.39
C GLY A 466 -35.77 11.72 19.75
N GLY A 467 -34.44 11.76 19.90
CA GLY A 467 -33.53 10.75 19.35
C GLY A 467 -33.25 10.92 17.86
N VAL A 468 -33.50 12.12 17.32
CA VAL A 468 -33.38 12.45 15.89
C VAL A 468 -31.93 12.82 15.56
N MET A 469 -31.45 12.38 14.40
CA MET A 469 -30.14 12.72 13.86
C MET A 469 -30.19 14.08 13.15
N THR A 470 -29.69 15.13 13.80
CA THR A 470 -29.54 16.44 13.16
C THR A 470 -28.18 16.52 12.49
N LYS A 471 -28.15 16.46 11.15
CA LYS A 471 -26.94 16.57 10.31
C LYS A 471 -26.45 18.03 10.28
N LEU A 472 -25.16 18.27 10.55
CA LEU A 472 -24.50 19.58 10.43
C LEU A 472 -23.58 19.65 9.20
N ILE A 473 -22.99 18.52 8.80
CA ILE A 473 -22.20 18.36 7.59
C ILE A 473 -22.78 17.17 6.83
N ASN A 474 -23.19 17.37 5.58
CA ASN A 474 -23.73 16.31 4.75
C ASN A 474 -22.60 15.48 4.10
N ARG A 475 -22.88 14.23 3.72
CA ARG A 475 -21.97 13.46 2.85
C ARG A 475 -21.67 14.23 1.55
N ASN A 476 -20.53 13.93 0.96
CA ASN A 476 -19.96 14.61 -0.21
C ASN A 476 -19.63 16.10 0.01
N THR A 477 -19.66 16.62 1.24
CA THR A 477 -19.09 17.95 1.53
C THR A 477 -17.56 17.88 1.40
N THR A 478 -16.98 18.78 0.60
CA THR A 478 -15.53 18.93 0.41
C THR A 478 -14.80 19.16 1.75
N ILE A 479 -13.62 18.57 1.92
CA ILE A 479 -12.76 18.70 3.10
C ILE A 479 -11.40 19.34 2.75
N PRO A 480 -10.75 20.11 3.66
CA PRO A 480 -11.19 20.46 5.01
C PRO A 480 -12.42 21.38 5.05
N THR A 481 -13.24 21.26 6.09
CA THR A 481 -14.45 22.08 6.24
C THR A 481 -14.89 22.27 7.69
N LYS A 482 -15.57 23.37 7.95
CA LYS A 482 -16.04 23.76 9.27
C LYS A 482 -17.50 24.22 9.23
N LYS A 483 -18.32 23.74 10.15
CA LYS A 483 -19.74 24.14 10.31
C LYS A 483 -20.06 24.32 11.79
N SER A 484 -20.81 25.37 12.11
CA SER A 484 -21.27 25.69 13.45
C SER A 484 -22.78 25.90 13.44
N GLN A 485 -23.49 25.36 14.43
CA GLN A 485 -24.92 25.55 14.60
C GLN A 485 -25.25 25.74 16.09
N VAL A 486 -26.18 26.65 16.38
CA VAL A 486 -26.62 26.95 17.75
C VAL A 486 -27.81 26.06 18.11
N PHE A 487 -27.66 25.35 19.22
CA PHE A 487 -28.68 24.56 19.91
C PHE A 487 -28.98 25.19 21.28
N SER A 488 -29.90 24.60 22.05
CA SER A 488 -30.25 25.06 23.39
C SER A 488 -30.63 23.90 24.31
N THR A 489 -30.86 24.21 25.59
CA THR A 489 -31.33 23.24 26.58
C THR A 489 -32.75 22.74 26.27
N ALA A 490 -33.00 21.47 26.58
CA ALA A 490 -34.29 20.81 26.37
C ALA A 490 -35.25 20.99 27.56
N ALA A 491 -34.69 21.23 28.76
CA ALA A 491 -35.43 21.39 30.02
C ALA A 491 -35.05 22.68 30.76
N ASP A 492 -35.98 23.18 31.58
CA ASP A 492 -35.77 24.36 32.43
C ASP A 492 -34.74 24.05 33.53
N GLY A 493 -33.87 25.02 33.83
CA GLY A 493 -32.82 24.87 34.85
C GLY A 493 -31.68 23.93 34.49
N GLN A 494 -31.64 23.39 33.26
CA GLN A 494 -30.63 22.43 32.81
C GLN A 494 -29.20 23.03 32.82
N THR A 495 -28.35 22.56 33.75
CA THR A 495 -26.98 23.07 33.96
C THR A 495 -25.89 22.34 33.17
N GLN A 496 -26.24 21.30 32.41
CA GLN A 496 -25.34 20.59 31.51
C GLN A 496 -26.05 20.12 30.24
N VAL A 497 -25.33 20.08 29.12
CA VAL A 497 -25.81 19.50 27.86
C VAL A 497 -24.87 18.37 27.44
N GLU A 498 -25.41 17.15 27.36
CA GLU A 498 -24.73 16.00 26.74
C GLU A 498 -24.86 16.12 25.22
N ILE A 499 -23.75 15.90 24.51
CA ILE A 499 -23.66 15.97 23.05
C ILE A 499 -23.09 14.64 22.58
N LYS A 500 -23.91 13.89 21.84
CA LYS A 500 -23.54 12.62 21.20
C LYS A 500 -23.38 12.84 19.71
N VAL A 501 -22.21 12.48 19.19
CA VAL A 501 -21.80 12.73 17.80
C VAL A 501 -21.94 11.45 17.00
N TYR A 502 -22.64 11.53 15.86
CA TYR A 502 -22.96 10.39 15.00
C TYR A 502 -22.47 10.60 13.57
N GLN A 503 -22.24 9.49 12.87
CA GLN A 503 -21.95 9.42 11.46
C GLN A 503 -22.91 8.46 10.76
N GLY A 504 -23.58 8.92 9.71
CA GLY A 504 -24.52 8.12 8.94
C GLY A 504 -25.70 8.91 8.37
N GLU A 505 -26.54 8.21 7.60
CA GLU A 505 -27.57 8.83 6.76
C GLU A 505 -29.00 8.71 7.29
N ARG A 506 -29.26 7.93 8.35
CA ARG A 506 -30.62 7.61 8.82
C ARG A 506 -31.17 8.68 9.77
N GLU A 507 -32.49 8.88 9.76
CA GLU A 507 -33.17 9.95 10.51
C GLU A 507 -33.08 9.82 12.04
N MET A 508 -32.95 8.61 12.58
CA MET A 508 -32.84 8.38 14.03
C MET A 508 -31.39 8.16 14.43
N ALA A 509 -30.91 8.87 15.45
CA ALA A 509 -29.52 8.84 15.90
C ALA A 509 -29.06 7.41 16.26
N SER A 510 -29.88 6.66 16.99
CA SER A 510 -29.69 5.25 17.37
C SER A 510 -29.50 4.26 16.20
N ASN A 511 -29.75 4.71 14.96
CA ASN A 511 -29.62 3.90 13.74
C ASN A 511 -28.39 4.30 12.89
N ASN A 512 -27.52 5.17 13.41
CA ASN A 512 -26.25 5.58 12.82
C ASN A 512 -25.06 5.17 13.72
N LYS A 513 -23.81 5.26 13.24
CA LYS A 513 -22.63 4.96 14.07
C LYS A 513 -22.40 6.12 15.05
N LEU A 514 -22.54 5.86 16.34
CA LEU A 514 -22.03 6.76 17.39
C LEU A 514 -20.50 6.81 17.27
N LEU A 515 -19.93 8.00 17.18
CA LEU A 515 -18.47 8.21 17.15
C LEU A 515 -17.90 8.53 18.55
N GLY A 516 -18.67 9.27 19.35
CA GLY A 516 -18.27 9.70 20.69
C GLY A 516 -19.30 10.60 21.35
N GLN A 517 -19.12 10.89 22.64
CA GLN A 517 -19.99 11.80 23.39
C GLN A 517 -19.24 12.58 24.47
N PHE A 518 -19.72 13.78 24.78
CA PHE A 518 -19.13 14.68 25.77
C PHE A 518 -20.20 15.60 26.38
N SER A 519 -19.92 16.17 27.56
CA SER A 519 -20.87 17.03 28.28
C SER A 519 -20.31 18.43 28.50
N LEU A 520 -21.02 19.45 27.99
CA LEU A 520 -20.75 20.84 28.34
C LEU A 520 -21.42 21.15 29.69
N ILE A 521 -20.61 21.34 30.72
CA ILE A 521 -21.05 21.47 32.12
C ILE A 521 -20.98 22.91 32.66
N GLY A 522 -21.85 23.21 33.63
CA GLY A 522 -21.85 24.49 34.35
C GLY A 522 -22.49 25.63 33.56
N ILE A 523 -23.49 25.31 32.74
CA ILE A 523 -24.43 26.27 32.14
C ILE A 523 -25.27 26.87 33.29
N PRO A 524 -25.53 28.19 33.32
CA PRO A 524 -26.37 28.79 34.35
C PRO A 524 -27.83 28.29 34.27
N PRO A 525 -28.53 28.06 35.40
CA PRO A 525 -29.95 27.73 35.38
C PRO A 525 -30.77 28.82 34.68
N ALA A 526 -31.45 28.45 33.60
CA ALA A 526 -32.31 29.33 32.80
C ALA A 526 -33.50 28.52 32.23
N PRO A 527 -34.58 29.15 31.76
CA PRO A 527 -35.63 28.48 31.00
C PRO A 527 -35.07 27.77 29.75
N ARG A 528 -35.71 26.69 29.31
CA ARG A 528 -35.32 25.97 28.09
C ARG A 528 -35.38 26.91 26.89
N GLY A 529 -34.49 26.72 25.93
CA GLY A 529 -34.38 27.61 24.75
C GLY A 529 -33.59 28.91 25.00
N VAL A 530 -33.20 29.24 26.23
CA VAL A 530 -32.44 30.47 26.54
C VAL A 530 -30.92 30.30 26.41
N PRO A 531 -30.26 29.25 26.94
CA PRO A 531 -28.83 29.04 26.74
C PRO A 531 -28.49 28.80 25.26
N GLN A 532 -27.44 29.44 24.75
CA GLN A 532 -27.06 29.32 23.33
C GLN A 532 -25.81 28.44 23.19
N ILE A 533 -26.01 27.17 22.85
CA ILE A 533 -24.94 26.17 22.76
C ILE A 533 -24.51 26.02 21.31
N GLU A 534 -23.42 26.69 20.94
CA GLU A 534 -22.83 26.63 19.60
C GLU A 534 -21.99 25.37 19.46
N VAL A 535 -22.52 24.38 18.74
CA VAL A 535 -21.82 23.13 18.41
C VAL A 535 -21.14 23.30 17.06
N THR A 536 -19.85 23.00 17.01
CA THR A 536 -18.97 23.23 15.87
C THR A 536 -18.28 21.93 15.47
N PHE A 537 -18.42 21.53 14.21
CA PHE A 537 -17.70 20.43 13.58
C PHE A 537 -16.60 20.99 12.68
N ASP A 538 -15.41 20.40 12.75
CA ASP A 538 -14.23 20.79 11.99
C ASP A 538 -13.53 19.51 11.48
N ILE A 539 -13.52 19.31 10.16
CA ILE A 539 -12.96 18.12 9.50
C ILE A 539 -11.64 18.51 8.81
N ASP A 540 -10.56 17.77 9.10
CA ASP A 540 -9.24 18.02 8.54
C ASP A 540 -9.02 17.41 7.13
N ALA A 541 -7.80 17.57 6.59
CA ALA A 541 -7.40 17.05 5.27
C ALA A 541 -7.18 15.52 5.22
N ASN A 542 -7.38 14.80 6.32
CA ASN A 542 -7.38 13.33 6.42
C ASN A 542 -8.81 12.76 6.61
N GLY A 543 -9.81 13.63 6.83
CA GLY A 543 -11.17 13.26 7.20
C GLY A 543 -11.40 13.07 8.70
N ILE A 544 -10.44 13.47 9.56
CA ILE A 544 -10.54 13.35 11.03
C ILE A 544 -11.45 14.45 11.57
N VAL A 545 -12.37 14.08 12.45
CA VAL A 545 -13.42 14.98 12.96
C VAL A 545 -13.04 15.56 14.33
N ASN A 546 -13.20 16.87 14.48
CA ASN A 546 -13.13 17.57 15.76
C ASN A 546 -14.50 18.20 16.04
N VAL A 547 -15.01 18.06 17.26
CA VAL A 547 -16.28 18.67 17.67
C VAL A 547 -16.09 19.48 18.95
N SER A 548 -16.34 20.78 18.89
CA SER A 548 -16.44 21.63 20.08
C SER A 548 -17.87 22.10 20.32
N ALA A 549 -18.18 22.45 21.56
CA ALA A 549 -19.44 23.01 21.98
C ALA A 549 -19.21 24.14 22.97
N ARG A 550 -19.76 25.31 22.67
CA ARG A 550 -19.53 26.52 23.43
C ARG A 550 -20.84 27.19 23.82
N ASP A 551 -21.03 27.45 25.11
CA ASP A 551 -22.09 28.34 25.57
C ASP A 551 -21.70 29.78 25.23
N LYS A 552 -22.46 30.43 24.35
CA LYS A 552 -22.22 31.82 23.94
C LYS A 552 -22.51 32.82 25.05
N GLY A 553 -23.26 32.43 26.09
CA GLY A 553 -23.58 33.26 27.25
C GLY A 553 -22.42 33.37 28.25
N THR A 554 -21.93 32.23 28.77
CA THR A 554 -20.77 32.21 29.70
C THR A 554 -19.42 32.18 29.00
N GLY A 555 -19.39 31.93 27.69
CA GLY A 555 -18.16 31.74 26.92
C GLY A 555 -17.47 30.40 27.14
N LYS A 556 -17.96 29.56 28.06
CA LYS A 556 -17.42 28.23 28.38
C LYS A 556 -17.48 27.31 27.16
N GLU A 557 -16.38 26.61 26.91
CA GLU A 557 -16.25 25.65 25.82
C GLU A 557 -15.82 24.30 26.38
N GLN A 558 -16.34 23.23 25.78
CA GLN A 558 -15.75 21.90 25.85
C GLN A 558 -15.58 21.36 24.43
N GLN A 559 -14.56 20.54 24.24
CA GLN A 559 -14.26 19.96 22.94
C GLN A 559 -13.84 18.50 23.08
N ILE A 560 -14.27 17.71 22.10
CA ILE A 560 -13.76 16.38 21.85
C ILE A 560 -13.09 16.40 20.48
N VAL A 561 -11.78 16.14 20.44
CA VAL A 561 -11.22 15.53 19.23
C VAL A 561 -11.90 14.17 19.15
N ILE A 562 -12.58 13.86 18.05
CA ILE A 562 -13.16 12.52 17.86
C ILE A 562 -12.01 11.58 17.54
N GLN A 563 -11.27 11.23 18.59
CA GLN A 563 -10.48 10.01 18.66
C GLN A 563 -11.53 8.91 18.79
N SER A 564 -11.69 8.12 17.74
CA SER A 564 -12.70 7.06 17.71
C SER A 564 -12.70 6.23 18.98
N SER A 565 -13.89 5.98 19.54
CA SER A 565 -14.06 5.26 20.81
C SER A 565 -13.75 3.76 20.76
N GLY A 566 -13.26 3.27 19.62
CA GLY A 566 -12.56 2.00 19.42
C GLY A 566 -11.28 2.30 18.62
N GLY A 567 -10.19 1.63 18.96
CA GLY A 567 -8.82 2.04 18.62
C GLY A 567 -7.84 1.80 19.77
N LEU A 568 -6.56 2.08 19.50
CA LEU A 568 -5.47 1.89 20.45
C LEU A 568 -5.25 3.14 21.30
N SER A 569 -4.91 2.99 22.59
CA SER A 569 -4.44 4.13 23.38
C SER A 569 -3.02 4.54 22.96
N LYS A 570 -2.55 5.72 23.37
CA LYS A 570 -1.17 6.14 23.13
C LYS A 570 -0.16 5.17 23.75
N ASP A 571 -0.46 4.70 24.96
CA ASP A 571 0.37 3.75 25.69
C ASP A 571 0.40 2.39 24.98
N ASP A 572 -0.72 1.94 24.40
CA ASP A 572 -0.76 0.76 23.52
C ASP A 572 0.11 0.99 22.28
N ILE A 573 -0.05 2.11 21.57
CA ILE A 573 0.72 2.43 20.36
C ILE A 573 2.22 2.46 20.68
N GLU A 574 2.65 3.12 21.76
CA GLU A 574 4.05 3.13 22.19
C GLU A 574 4.59 1.74 22.55
N ASN A 575 3.80 0.92 23.25
CA ASN A 575 4.19 -0.46 23.58
C ASN A 575 4.23 -1.35 22.33
N MET A 576 3.37 -1.10 21.35
CA MET A 576 3.35 -1.77 20.05
C MET A 576 4.50 -1.33 19.14
N ILE A 577 4.93 -0.07 19.20
CA ILE A 577 6.17 0.43 18.55
C ILE A 577 7.38 -0.27 19.17
N LYS A 578 7.52 -0.27 20.50
CA LYS A 578 8.64 -0.95 21.20
C LYS A 578 8.68 -2.45 20.87
N ALA A 579 7.52 -3.09 20.73
CA ALA A 579 7.42 -4.48 20.29
C ALA A 579 7.79 -4.67 18.80
N ALA A 580 7.39 -3.75 17.91
CA ALA A 580 7.75 -3.76 16.50
C ALA A 580 9.25 -3.55 16.28
N GLU A 581 9.88 -2.63 17.00
CA GLU A 581 11.33 -2.42 17.00
C GLU A 581 12.09 -3.66 17.47
N LYS A 582 11.59 -4.35 18.52
CA LYS A 582 12.14 -5.63 18.98
C LYS A 582 12.04 -6.72 17.90
N PHE A 583 10.88 -6.86 17.24
CA PHE A 583 10.72 -7.82 16.15
C PHE A 583 11.63 -7.49 14.95
N ALA A 584 11.80 -6.22 14.60
CA ALA A 584 12.69 -5.81 13.51
C ALA A 584 14.17 -6.18 13.80
N GLU A 585 14.63 -6.04 15.05
CA GLU A 585 15.98 -6.46 15.45
C GLU A 585 16.13 -7.99 15.55
N GLU A 586 15.08 -8.72 15.94
CA GLU A 586 15.05 -10.19 15.92
C GLU A 586 15.12 -10.72 14.47
N ASP A 587 14.31 -10.17 13.57
CA ASP A 587 14.29 -10.51 12.15
C ASP A 587 15.62 -10.12 11.46
N ARG A 588 16.25 -8.99 11.86
CA ARG A 588 17.58 -8.59 11.38
C ARG A 588 18.66 -9.60 11.79
N LYS A 589 18.67 -10.06 13.05
CA LYS A 589 19.62 -11.07 13.52
C LYS A 589 19.45 -12.41 12.84
N LYS A 590 18.20 -12.84 12.61
CA LYS A 590 17.91 -14.06 11.83
C LYS A 590 18.40 -13.96 10.39
N ARG A 591 18.17 -12.81 9.73
CA ARG A 591 18.69 -12.52 8.39
C ARG A 591 20.22 -12.60 8.34
N GLU A 592 20.91 -11.95 9.27
CA GLU A 592 22.37 -11.97 9.38
C GLU A 592 22.92 -13.39 9.64
N LEU A 593 22.25 -14.20 10.47
CA LEU A 593 22.61 -15.61 10.70
C LEU A 593 22.46 -16.44 9.41
N VAL A 594 21.33 -16.33 8.71
CA VAL A 594 21.07 -17.07 7.45
C VAL A 594 22.04 -16.64 6.34
N GLU A 595 22.31 -15.35 6.19
CA GLU A 595 23.31 -14.85 5.24
C GLU A 595 24.72 -15.40 5.55
N THR A 596 25.08 -15.46 6.84
CA THR A 596 26.36 -16.02 7.29
C THR A 596 26.46 -17.53 7.04
N VAL A 597 25.37 -18.28 7.28
CA VAL A 597 25.29 -19.73 6.99
C VAL A 597 25.43 -19.99 5.49
N ASN A 598 24.73 -19.23 4.65
CA ASN A 598 24.83 -19.38 3.19
C ASN A 598 26.24 -19.05 2.66
N GLN A 599 26.91 -18.03 3.24
CA GLN A 599 28.31 -17.72 2.93
C GLN A 599 29.25 -18.87 3.34
N ALA A 600 29.03 -19.47 4.51
CA ALA A 600 29.81 -20.59 5.01
C ALA A 600 29.67 -21.85 4.15
N GLU A 601 28.44 -22.20 3.77
CA GLU A 601 28.15 -23.32 2.85
C GLU A 601 28.81 -23.10 1.48
N GLY A 602 28.78 -21.87 0.96
CA GLY A 602 29.50 -21.47 -0.25
C GLY A 602 31.03 -21.61 -0.13
N ILE A 603 31.63 -21.11 0.95
CA ILE A 603 33.09 -21.21 1.19
C ILE A 603 33.54 -22.68 1.31
N ILE A 604 32.73 -23.54 1.94
CA ILE A 604 32.97 -24.98 2.00
C ILE A 604 32.96 -25.58 0.59
N HIS A 605 31.89 -25.36 -0.18
CA HIS A 605 31.75 -25.89 -1.55
C HIS A 605 32.90 -25.45 -2.47
N ASP A 606 33.24 -24.17 -2.45
CA ASP A 606 34.33 -23.59 -3.24
C ASP A 606 35.71 -24.14 -2.85
N THR A 607 35.90 -24.44 -1.55
CA THR A 607 37.15 -25.02 -1.06
C THR A 607 37.25 -26.49 -1.45
N GLU A 608 36.19 -27.29 -1.26
CA GLU A 608 36.16 -28.70 -1.66
C GLU A 608 36.35 -28.87 -3.17
N SER A 609 35.69 -28.05 -3.99
CA SER A 609 35.80 -28.09 -5.45
C SER A 609 37.26 -27.89 -5.90
N LYS A 610 37.94 -26.89 -5.35
CA LYS A 610 39.36 -26.58 -5.66
C LYS A 610 40.33 -27.60 -5.05
N MET A 611 39.98 -28.21 -3.90
CA MET A 611 40.78 -29.29 -3.31
C MET A 611 40.79 -30.54 -4.20
N GLU A 612 39.68 -30.86 -4.87
CA GLU A 612 39.62 -31.96 -5.84
C GLU A 612 40.24 -31.58 -7.19
N GLU A 613 40.13 -30.31 -7.63
CA GLU A 613 40.79 -29.79 -8.84
C GLU A 613 42.33 -29.85 -8.77
N PHE A 614 42.92 -29.41 -7.65
CA PHE A 614 44.38 -29.34 -7.46
C PHE A 614 44.99 -30.54 -6.71
N LYS A 615 44.23 -31.64 -6.61
CA LYS A 615 44.50 -32.80 -5.74
C LYS A 615 45.92 -33.37 -5.88
N ASP A 616 46.41 -33.52 -7.10
CA ASP A 616 47.74 -34.09 -7.38
C ASP A 616 48.89 -33.08 -7.14
N GLN A 617 48.58 -31.79 -7.11
CA GLN A 617 49.55 -30.71 -6.89
C GLN A 617 49.72 -30.43 -5.38
N LEU A 618 48.72 -30.72 -4.57
CA LEU A 618 48.63 -30.37 -3.15
C LEU A 618 49.48 -31.26 -2.21
N PRO A 619 50.12 -30.70 -1.16
CA PRO A 619 50.74 -31.50 -0.10
C PRO A 619 49.70 -32.26 0.71
N SER A 620 49.83 -33.59 0.81
CA SER A 620 48.87 -34.46 1.51
C SER A 620 48.62 -34.06 2.97
N GLU A 621 49.63 -33.56 3.69
CA GLU A 621 49.50 -33.12 5.09
C GLU A 621 48.61 -31.88 5.22
N GLU A 622 48.74 -30.90 4.33
CA GLU A 622 47.92 -29.69 4.33
C GLU A 622 46.50 -29.94 3.75
N TYR A 623 46.38 -30.91 2.83
CA TYR A 623 45.10 -31.36 2.29
C TYR A 623 44.20 -31.98 3.37
N GLU A 624 44.73 -32.87 4.23
CA GLU A 624 43.95 -33.41 5.35
C GLU A 624 43.68 -32.36 6.44
N LYS A 625 44.63 -31.46 6.77
CA LYS A 625 44.36 -30.31 7.67
C LYS A 625 43.21 -29.43 7.18
N LEU A 626 43.08 -29.23 5.86
CA LEU A 626 42.00 -28.41 5.31
C LEU A 626 40.65 -29.15 5.33
N LYS A 627 40.64 -30.47 5.12
CA LYS A 627 39.45 -31.31 5.37
C LYS A 627 38.97 -31.25 6.81
N GLU A 628 39.88 -31.29 7.80
CA GLU A 628 39.51 -31.15 9.23
C GLU A 628 38.81 -29.81 9.49
N LYS A 629 39.29 -28.72 8.88
CA LYS A 629 38.63 -27.40 8.98
C LYS A 629 37.27 -27.35 8.27
N ILE A 630 37.11 -28.03 7.13
CA ILE A 630 35.80 -28.19 6.47
C ILE A 630 34.83 -28.96 7.37
N ALA A 631 35.26 -30.08 7.95
CA ALA A 631 34.45 -30.89 8.86
C ALA A 631 34.01 -30.09 10.10
N LYS A 632 34.93 -29.36 10.74
CA LYS A 632 34.65 -28.46 11.87
C LYS A 632 33.69 -27.32 11.50
N THR A 633 33.81 -26.77 10.29
CA THR A 633 32.88 -25.73 9.82
C THR A 633 31.47 -26.33 9.61
N ARG A 634 31.37 -27.55 9.05
CA ARG A 634 30.10 -28.29 8.95
C ARG A 634 29.47 -28.61 10.30
N GLU A 635 30.27 -28.99 11.30
CA GLU A 635 29.78 -29.25 12.67
C GLU A 635 29.15 -28.00 13.29
N ILE A 636 29.80 -26.84 13.15
CA ILE A 636 29.27 -25.54 13.62
C ILE A 636 28.01 -25.14 12.84
N LEU A 637 27.93 -25.41 11.53
CA LEU A 637 26.72 -25.17 10.74
C LEU A 637 25.57 -26.13 11.05
N ALA A 638 25.86 -27.35 11.48
CA ALA A 638 24.86 -28.28 12.02
C ALA A 638 24.29 -27.81 13.37
N ASN A 639 25.05 -27.02 14.14
CA ASN A 639 24.62 -26.39 15.40
C ASN A 639 24.11 -24.94 15.24
N LYS A 640 23.93 -24.44 14.00
CA LYS A 640 23.73 -23.00 13.70
C LYS A 640 22.66 -22.27 14.52
N ASP A 641 21.62 -22.96 14.97
CA ASP A 641 20.53 -22.38 15.75
C ASP A 641 20.93 -22.04 17.21
N ASN A 642 22.08 -22.56 17.68
CA ASN A 642 22.68 -22.26 18.99
C ASN A 642 23.98 -21.42 18.89
N GLU A 643 24.47 -21.14 17.67
CA GLU A 643 25.73 -20.43 17.41
C GLU A 643 25.49 -18.96 17.06
N THR A 644 26.50 -18.10 17.27
CA THR A 644 26.40 -16.69 16.86
C THR A 644 26.95 -16.46 15.45
N PRO A 645 26.46 -15.46 14.69
CA PRO A 645 27.01 -15.13 13.37
C PRO A 645 28.52 -14.85 13.42
N GLU A 646 29.03 -14.28 14.51
CA GLU A 646 30.47 -14.03 14.72
C GLU A 646 31.26 -15.34 14.80
N LYS A 647 30.73 -16.39 15.45
CA LYS A 647 31.41 -17.68 15.58
C LYS A 647 31.48 -18.45 14.26
N ILE A 648 30.41 -18.37 13.47
CA ILE A 648 30.40 -18.92 12.10
C ILE A 648 31.39 -18.12 11.23
N LYS A 649 31.36 -16.78 11.26
CA LYS A 649 32.33 -15.91 10.55
C LYS A 649 33.78 -16.19 10.95
N GLU A 650 34.09 -16.39 12.23
CA GLU A 650 35.44 -16.74 12.71
C GLU A 650 35.92 -18.04 12.05
N THR A 651 35.10 -19.09 12.08
CA THR A 651 35.45 -20.41 11.54
C THR A 651 35.59 -20.37 10.02
N CYS A 652 34.73 -19.63 9.32
CA CYS A 652 34.82 -19.42 7.87
C CYS A 652 36.08 -18.65 7.48
N ASN A 653 36.47 -17.63 8.26
CA ASN A 653 37.71 -16.90 8.04
C ASN A 653 38.95 -17.79 8.24
N ASP A 654 38.97 -18.67 9.24
CA ASP A 654 40.07 -19.63 9.43
C ASP A 654 40.15 -20.66 8.28
N LEU A 655 39.01 -21.19 7.84
CA LEU A 655 38.91 -22.06 6.67
C LEU A 655 39.43 -21.35 5.40
N GLN A 656 38.95 -20.14 5.13
CA GLN A 656 39.31 -19.35 3.95
C GLN A 656 40.78 -18.90 3.96
N GLN A 657 41.34 -18.49 5.11
CA GLN A 657 42.78 -18.18 5.22
C GLN A 657 43.65 -19.42 5.02
N SER A 658 43.16 -20.60 5.42
CA SER A 658 43.88 -21.87 5.25
C SER A 658 43.85 -22.32 3.78
N SER A 659 42.68 -22.22 3.13
CA SER A 659 42.55 -22.56 1.71
C SER A 659 43.36 -21.63 0.80
N LEU A 660 43.36 -20.32 1.08
CA LEU A 660 44.18 -19.34 0.34
C LEU A 660 45.68 -19.67 0.41
N LYS A 661 46.23 -19.97 1.59
CA LYS A 661 47.64 -20.38 1.75
C LYS A 661 47.95 -21.67 0.97
N LEU A 662 47.06 -22.65 1.05
CA LEU A 662 47.24 -23.94 0.40
C LEU A 662 47.21 -23.83 -1.13
N PHE A 663 46.27 -23.07 -1.69
CA PHE A 663 46.22 -22.83 -3.13
C PHE A 663 47.34 -21.90 -3.62
N GLU A 664 47.82 -20.95 -2.80
CA GLU A 664 49.02 -20.16 -3.12
C GLU A 664 50.26 -21.07 -3.26
N MET A 665 50.41 -22.09 -2.41
CA MET A 665 51.47 -23.09 -2.52
C MET A 665 51.33 -23.94 -3.79
N ALA A 666 50.11 -24.38 -4.14
CA ALA A 666 49.85 -25.11 -5.38
C ALA A 666 50.20 -24.26 -6.62
N TYR A 667 49.75 -23.00 -6.67
CA TYR A 667 50.06 -22.09 -7.78
C TYR A 667 51.56 -21.83 -7.94
N LYS A 668 52.31 -21.64 -6.83
CA LYS A 668 53.77 -21.48 -6.88
C LYS A 668 54.48 -22.73 -7.39
N LYS A 669 54.02 -23.92 -6.99
CA LYS A 669 54.53 -25.21 -7.50
C LYS A 669 54.25 -25.36 -9.00
N MET A 670 53.02 -25.12 -9.45
CA MET A 670 52.65 -25.19 -10.87
C MET A 670 53.37 -24.15 -11.74
N ALA A 671 53.68 -22.97 -11.18
CA ALA A 671 54.51 -21.96 -11.85
C ALA A 671 55.96 -22.45 -12.03
N ALA A 672 56.58 -22.98 -10.98
CA ALA A 672 57.93 -23.55 -11.06
C ALA A 672 58.01 -24.78 -11.99
N GLU A 673 56.96 -25.61 -12.01
CA GLU A 673 56.82 -26.75 -12.95
C GLU A 673 56.67 -26.26 -14.42
N ARG A 674 56.02 -25.11 -14.66
CA ARG A 674 55.99 -24.47 -15.99
C ARG A 674 57.33 -23.83 -16.39
N GLU A 675 58.01 -23.16 -15.47
CA GLU A 675 59.32 -22.54 -15.75
C GLU A 675 60.40 -23.61 -16.02
N SER A 676 60.41 -24.71 -15.25
CA SER A 676 61.26 -25.87 -15.51
C SER A 676 60.92 -26.61 -16.81
N ALA A 677 59.63 -26.71 -17.18
CA ALA A 677 59.25 -27.18 -18.52
C ALA A 677 59.78 -26.24 -19.63
N SER A 678 59.64 -24.93 -19.47
CA SER A 678 60.07 -23.93 -20.48
C SER A 678 61.59 -23.85 -20.69
N SER A 679 62.38 -24.25 -19.69
CA SER A 679 63.85 -24.31 -19.78
C SER A 679 64.35 -25.64 -20.33
N SER A 680 63.48 -26.63 -20.55
CA SER A 680 63.85 -27.90 -21.21
C SER A 680 63.82 -27.84 -22.74
N SER A 681 63.14 -26.84 -23.34
CA SER A 681 62.92 -26.74 -24.79
C SER A 681 63.95 -25.89 -25.56
N SER A 682 65.09 -25.53 -24.95
CA SER A 682 66.09 -24.61 -25.54
C SER A 682 67.39 -25.27 -26.01
N SER A 683 67.47 -26.60 -26.02
CA SER A 683 68.72 -27.36 -26.20
C SER A 683 68.79 -28.27 -27.45
N SER A 684 67.85 -28.17 -28.39
CA SER A 684 67.91 -28.96 -29.64
C SER A 684 67.19 -28.33 -30.84
N ALA A 685 67.85 -27.39 -31.54
CA ALA A 685 67.76 -27.18 -33.01
C ALA A 685 68.63 -25.99 -33.44
N SER A 686 69.85 -26.23 -33.93
CA SER A 686 70.69 -25.21 -34.55
C SER A 686 71.42 -25.76 -35.77
N SER A 687 70.69 -25.92 -36.88
CA SER A 687 71.25 -26.26 -38.19
C SER A 687 70.39 -25.63 -39.29
N ASP A 688 71.07 -25.02 -40.26
CA ASP A 688 70.61 -24.57 -41.58
C ASP A 688 69.56 -23.43 -41.67
N GLN A 689 69.62 -22.72 -42.80
CA GLN A 689 69.12 -21.35 -42.98
C GLN A 689 68.27 -21.19 -44.25
N GLN A 690 67.58 -20.05 -44.36
CA GLN A 690 66.99 -19.45 -45.58
C GLN A 690 65.83 -20.24 -46.22
N SER A 691 64.69 -19.62 -46.56
CA SER A 691 64.59 -18.40 -47.38
C SER A 691 63.18 -17.79 -47.37
N SER A 692 63.06 -16.52 -47.82
CA SER A 692 61.84 -15.72 -48.18
C SER A 692 60.70 -15.59 -47.12
N HIS A 693 60.29 -14.40 -46.66
CA HIS A 693 59.74 -13.16 -47.28
C HIS A 693 58.25 -13.17 -47.65
N GLU A 694 57.66 -11.96 -47.61
CA GLU A 694 56.31 -11.55 -48.06
C GLU A 694 55.12 -12.10 -47.22
N GLU A 695 54.37 -11.25 -46.49
CA GLU A 695 53.21 -10.40 -46.90
C GLU A 695 51.85 -11.15 -46.71
N GLU A 696 50.69 -10.55 -46.37
CA GLU A 696 50.31 -9.16 -46.03
C GLU A 696 49.01 -9.12 -45.13
N THR A 697 48.49 -7.91 -44.87
CA THR A 697 47.09 -7.51 -44.55
C THR A 697 46.10 -8.33 -43.66
N LYS A 698 45.79 -7.73 -42.49
CA LYS A 698 44.47 -7.19 -42.01
C LYS A 698 43.14 -8.01 -42.04
N LYS A 699 42.26 -7.62 -41.09
CA LYS A 699 40.78 -7.79 -41.01
C LYS A 699 40.28 -9.21 -40.61
N GLU A 700 39.06 -9.40 -40.10
CA GLU A 700 37.93 -8.47 -39.81
C GLU A 700 37.20 -8.80 -38.47
N GLU A 701 36.09 -8.12 -38.17
CA GLU A 701 35.25 -8.29 -36.97
C GLU A 701 34.21 -9.44 -37.09
N LYS A 702 33.51 -9.73 -35.96
CA LYS A 702 32.27 -10.53 -35.78
C LYS A 702 32.45 -12.06 -35.76
N ASN A 703 31.77 -12.80 -34.87
CA ASN A 703 30.43 -12.55 -34.30
C ASN A 703 30.38 -12.13 -32.83
#